data_AF-A0A2G4GYC5-F1
#
_entry.id   AF-A0A2G4GYC5-F1
#
_cell.length_a   1.000
_cell.length_b   1.000
_cell.length_c   1.000
_cell.angle_alpha   90.00
_cell.angle_beta   90.00
_cell.angle_gamma   90.00
#
_symmetry.space_group_name_H-M   'P 1'
#
loop_
_entity.id
_entity.type
_entity.pdbx_description
1 polymer ?
#
loop_
_entity_poly.entity_id
_entity_poly.type
_entity_poly.pdbx_seq_one_letter_code
_entity_poly.pdbx_strand_id
1 'polypeptide(L)'
;MTCLAAEPAKPVRKYTPKPWSTWVEADFPFFSSVLDARRDGLGKNNLTPRGLIIKLPNDCWACFDTDLLRVSAVWRGKGVSDKALAPGSYHDPSRKTLGGQFPAPQPEGKLWLGHAIIPGWQLGAKVDPTDPRSPAPSPEEVGRGPIPTSFGQFQSVELVGQDVVLTYRVADATIRERWKTSEHEDQIVIERHLSISAHAKDLLLVVGARHQGPSQELETGVTVSGPAELIPDDDFFVVKVPANTAKAAICVTLCDEHPAPSIPAIAIPSGPSDRRWKSTVTTQVALSSAQETYVIDHIALPVDNPWKRAVRTGDIQFLKDGTAVVVTLDGDVWLARGLKEGSTQVSWRRFASGLHEPMTCAIRDEEIYVFDRNGIWRLRDTNGDGEADIHELFSNAFAQTADMREFPSTIRLAPKGEFVIGKGGQEATTIGKHNGSILRVSADGQTATLLGYGFRQPNLSVHPRTGLVIASDQQGQYIPSTPIHIIKDAQFYGFLSDKLPKQKYPAPIAEPLTWIPHAVNASALSQVWLFDAKMGPLNDEMVQICFNKPDLLRVLWNHRGSRPQASVVSIASDFSTPPLNGSINPADGQLYIAGFQIAGWGNTLKTLTGIERVRHTGAPSLTPREIIPTDRGILLRFDVALDPAKATNPDNYSFATWHYKRAHTYGSAQYKADGKTGNDWLTASSAYLSQDGKSVFIGVPGLKPVEQLRIGWGIASAAGAEMRQNAYTTPYEFTKFDPVAEGFGPINIDLTPRAAVAKKAEVISADEGKRIATMFGCVACHSVTDTTMANVGPSWKGLFGSKRDFMTDKGKKGSLTADARYLRESILEPNAKKHASFIKSEFAMPSFAGVLSDPQIDSLILYIKTLK
;
A
#
# COMPACT_ATOMS: atom_id res chain seq x y z
N MET A 1 43.68 6.81 -18.31
CA MET A 1 42.62 5.97 -17.70
C MET A 1 43.00 5.75 -16.25
N THR A 2 42.54 6.61 -15.35
CA THR A 2 42.77 6.46 -13.91
C THR A 2 41.71 5.52 -13.35
N CYS A 3 42.17 4.37 -12.84
CA CYS A 3 41.36 3.38 -12.14
C CYS A 3 40.61 4.05 -10.99
N LEU A 4 39.30 4.16 -11.10
CA LEU A 4 38.41 4.41 -9.96
C LEU A 4 38.47 3.15 -9.10
N ALA A 5 39.16 3.25 -7.96
CA ALA A 5 39.13 2.23 -6.93
C ALA A 5 37.67 1.93 -6.58
N ALA A 6 37.29 0.65 -6.67
CA ALA A 6 35.99 0.18 -6.21
C ALA A 6 35.80 0.59 -4.75
N GLU A 7 34.67 1.23 -4.44
CA GLU A 7 34.29 1.53 -3.06
C GLU A 7 34.31 0.22 -2.25
N PRO A 8 34.87 0.23 -1.02
CA PRO A 8 34.84 -0.96 -0.18
C PRO A 8 33.40 -1.36 0.10
N ALA A 9 33.10 -2.65 -0.08
CA ALA A 9 31.80 -3.23 0.25
C ALA A 9 31.45 -2.89 1.70
N LYS A 10 30.37 -2.11 1.89
CA LYS A 10 29.91 -1.73 3.23
C LYS A 10 29.53 -3.01 4.00
N PRO A 11 29.94 -3.15 5.28
CA PRO A 11 29.51 -4.27 6.09
C PRO A 11 27.98 -4.23 6.26
N VAL A 12 27.31 -5.35 5.97
CA VAL A 12 25.85 -5.53 6.04
C VAL A 12 25.45 -5.96 7.45
N ARG A 13 24.30 -5.50 7.99
CA ARG A 13 23.76 -6.10 9.23
C ARG A 13 23.33 -7.49 8.85
N LYS A 14 23.96 -8.49 9.44
CA LYS A 14 23.34 -9.80 9.53
C LYS A 14 22.17 -9.64 10.49
N TYR A 15 20.94 -9.48 9.96
CA TYR A 15 19.78 -9.88 10.75
C TYR A 15 20.01 -11.33 11.15
N THR A 16 19.67 -11.68 12.39
CA THR A 16 19.69 -13.09 12.78
C THR A 16 18.96 -13.86 11.69
N PRO A 17 19.63 -14.85 11.03
CA PRO A 17 19.03 -15.61 9.96
C PRO A 17 17.65 -16.02 10.41
N LYS A 18 16.64 -15.55 9.67
CA LYS A 18 15.27 -15.87 10.01
C LYS A 18 15.11 -17.37 9.74
N PRO A 19 14.47 -18.11 10.64
CA PRO A 19 14.33 -19.57 10.51
C PRO A 19 13.35 -19.95 9.38
N TRP A 20 13.06 -19.03 8.46
CA TRP A 20 12.07 -19.17 7.41
C TRP A 20 12.57 -20.07 6.28
N SER A 21 11.65 -20.83 5.68
CA SER A 21 11.87 -21.58 4.43
C SER A 21 12.05 -20.62 3.25
N THR A 22 12.30 -21.13 2.04
CA THR A 22 12.36 -20.31 0.84
C THR A 22 11.04 -19.55 0.60
N TRP A 23 11.11 -18.38 -0.05
CA TRP A 23 9.90 -17.62 -0.39
C TRP A 23 8.95 -18.42 -1.29
N VAL A 24 9.48 -19.06 -2.34
CA VAL A 24 8.71 -20.03 -3.12
C VAL A 24 8.51 -21.27 -2.26
N GLU A 25 7.25 -21.63 -2.07
CA GLU A 25 6.87 -22.75 -1.22
C GLU A 25 7.13 -24.09 -1.90
N ALA A 26 7.57 -25.06 -1.10
CA ALA A 26 7.83 -26.39 -1.62
C ALA A 26 6.53 -27.15 -1.92
N ASP A 27 5.52 -26.96 -1.05
CA ASP A 27 4.27 -27.70 -0.93
C ASP A 27 3.05 -26.96 -1.51
N PHE A 28 3.24 -25.80 -2.14
CA PHE A 28 2.18 -25.06 -2.80
C PHE A 28 2.45 -24.96 -4.32
N PRO A 29 1.47 -25.31 -5.18
CA PRO A 29 1.76 -25.67 -6.57
C PRO A 29 1.79 -24.48 -7.55
N PHE A 30 1.40 -23.28 -7.13
CA PHE A 30 1.49 -22.08 -7.96
C PHE A 30 1.71 -20.82 -7.13
N PHE A 31 2.16 -19.75 -7.76
CA PHE A 31 2.12 -18.41 -7.16
C PHE A 31 2.00 -17.35 -8.24
N SER A 32 1.53 -16.17 -7.86
CA SER A 32 1.33 -15.05 -8.75
C SER A 32 2.54 -14.12 -8.76
N SER A 33 2.95 -13.64 -9.94
CA SER A 33 4.11 -12.74 -10.06
C SER A 33 4.11 -11.95 -11.37
N VAL A 34 4.89 -10.86 -11.41
CA VAL A 34 5.37 -10.28 -12.67
C VAL A 34 6.42 -11.24 -13.24
N LEU A 35 6.42 -11.47 -14.55
CA LEU A 35 7.51 -12.21 -15.21
C LEU A 35 8.05 -11.45 -16.41
N ASP A 36 9.34 -11.15 -16.39
CA ASP A 36 10.11 -10.64 -17.52
C ASP A 36 10.79 -11.80 -18.26
N ALA A 37 10.20 -12.20 -19.38
CA ALA A 37 10.73 -13.23 -20.27
C ALA A 37 11.15 -12.64 -21.62
N ARG A 38 11.49 -11.34 -21.66
CA ARG A 38 11.88 -10.65 -22.90
C ARG A 38 13.16 -11.23 -23.50
N ARG A 39 13.15 -11.43 -24.81
CA ARG A 39 14.25 -11.93 -25.66
C ARG A 39 14.18 -11.25 -27.03
N ASP A 40 15.17 -11.41 -27.89
CA ASP A 40 15.10 -10.81 -29.23
C ASP A 40 13.92 -11.34 -30.08
N GLY A 41 13.57 -10.63 -31.16
CA GLY A 41 12.53 -11.03 -32.10
C GLY A 41 11.11 -10.85 -31.55
N LEU A 42 10.24 -11.84 -31.78
CA LEU A 42 8.82 -11.83 -31.35
C LEU A 42 8.67 -11.73 -29.82
N GLY A 43 9.67 -12.21 -29.08
CA GLY A 43 9.71 -12.16 -27.61
C GLY A 43 10.17 -10.82 -27.02
N LYS A 44 10.48 -9.79 -27.83
CA LYS A 44 11.11 -8.52 -27.35
C LYS A 44 10.33 -7.78 -26.28
N ASN A 45 9.02 -7.97 -26.29
CA ASN A 45 8.08 -7.34 -25.37
C ASN A 45 7.44 -8.33 -24.41
N ASN A 46 7.93 -9.58 -24.30
CA ASN A 46 7.37 -10.62 -23.44
C ASN A 46 7.56 -10.35 -21.93
N LEU A 47 6.84 -9.34 -21.45
CA LEU A 47 6.69 -8.97 -20.05
C LEU A 47 5.25 -9.27 -19.66
N THR A 48 5.07 -9.99 -18.55
CA THR A 48 3.77 -10.41 -18.04
C THR A 48 3.52 -9.73 -16.70
N PRO A 49 2.75 -8.64 -16.64
CA PRO A 49 2.41 -7.98 -15.37
C PRO A 49 1.55 -8.84 -14.45
N ARG A 50 0.64 -9.63 -15.02
CA ARG A 50 -0.27 -10.52 -14.29
C ARG A 50 -0.01 -12.00 -14.62
N GLY A 51 1.05 -12.55 -14.05
CA GLY A 51 1.46 -13.94 -14.27
C GLY A 51 0.99 -14.88 -13.17
N LEU A 52 0.59 -16.09 -13.56
CA LEU A 52 0.45 -17.26 -12.70
C LEU A 52 1.62 -18.21 -12.98
N ILE A 53 2.55 -18.30 -12.04
CA ILE A 53 3.69 -19.21 -12.09
C ILE A 53 3.26 -20.57 -11.57
N ILE A 54 3.28 -21.58 -12.43
CA ILE A 54 2.94 -22.96 -12.11
C ILE A 54 4.23 -23.74 -11.92
N LYS A 55 4.34 -24.41 -10.77
CA LYS A 55 5.47 -25.27 -10.43
C LYS A 55 5.17 -26.68 -10.91
N LEU A 56 6.09 -27.27 -11.68
CA LEU A 56 5.98 -28.62 -12.18
C LEU A 56 7.12 -29.49 -11.63
N PRO A 57 6.97 -30.83 -11.59
CA PRO A 57 8.09 -31.72 -11.27
C PRO A 57 9.25 -31.56 -12.27
N ASN A 58 10.43 -32.10 -11.91
CA ASN A 58 11.64 -32.06 -12.75
C ASN A 58 12.19 -30.64 -13.01
N ASP A 59 12.04 -29.75 -12.01
CA ASP A 59 12.49 -28.35 -12.06
C ASP A 59 11.90 -27.57 -13.24
N CYS A 60 10.72 -27.97 -13.70
CA CYS A 60 10.00 -27.31 -14.79
C CYS A 60 9.00 -26.29 -14.26
N TRP A 61 8.79 -25.24 -15.03
CA TRP A 61 7.93 -24.12 -14.64
C TRP A 61 7.22 -23.57 -15.87
N ALA A 62 6.03 -23.04 -15.66
CA ALA A 62 5.28 -22.32 -16.68
C ALA A 62 4.73 -21.01 -16.10
N CYS A 63 4.54 -20.00 -16.96
CA CYS A 63 3.85 -18.77 -16.62
C CYS A 63 2.63 -18.60 -17.51
N PHE A 64 1.45 -18.54 -16.89
CA PHE A 64 0.20 -18.25 -17.56
C PHE A 64 -0.17 -16.78 -17.37
N ASP A 65 -0.36 -16.06 -18.47
CA ASP A 65 -0.78 -14.66 -18.51
C ASP A 65 -2.31 -14.58 -18.50
N THR A 66 -2.88 -14.10 -17.40
CA THR A 66 -4.34 -14.08 -17.20
C THR A 66 -5.05 -13.03 -18.05
N ASP A 67 -4.33 -12.00 -18.52
CA ASP A 67 -4.91 -10.94 -19.34
C ASP A 67 -5.03 -11.36 -20.80
N LEU A 68 -4.07 -12.14 -21.31
CA LEU A 68 -4.01 -12.60 -22.71
C LEU A 68 -4.40 -14.08 -22.90
N LEU A 69 -4.66 -14.81 -21.82
CA LEU A 69 -4.95 -16.26 -21.83
C LEU A 69 -3.89 -17.06 -22.60
N ARG A 70 -2.61 -16.75 -22.37
CA ARG A 70 -1.46 -17.37 -23.05
C ARG A 70 -0.48 -17.94 -22.05
N VAL A 71 0.33 -18.89 -22.51
CA VAL A 71 1.55 -19.30 -21.81
C VAL A 71 2.65 -18.36 -22.22
N SER A 72 3.05 -17.45 -21.34
CA SER A 72 4.07 -16.45 -21.68
C SER A 72 5.49 -17.04 -21.67
N ALA A 73 5.73 -18.07 -20.85
CA ALA A 73 7.02 -18.76 -20.79
C ALA A 73 6.90 -20.18 -20.25
N VAL A 74 7.78 -21.06 -20.72
CA VAL A 74 8.07 -22.39 -20.14
C VAL A 74 9.58 -22.52 -19.99
N TRP A 75 10.06 -22.96 -18.84
CA TRP A 75 11.50 -23.11 -18.59
C TRP A 75 11.82 -24.23 -17.61
N ARG A 76 13.06 -24.70 -17.65
CA ARG A 76 13.62 -25.64 -16.68
C ARG A 76 14.75 -24.98 -15.90
N GLY A 77 14.67 -25.00 -14.57
CA GLY A 77 15.67 -24.44 -13.68
C GLY A 77 15.18 -24.18 -12.26
N LYS A 78 15.81 -23.23 -11.57
CA LYS A 78 15.65 -22.99 -10.13
C LYS A 78 14.35 -22.29 -9.74
N GLY A 79 13.63 -21.71 -10.70
CA GLY A 79 12.38 -20.99 -10.47
C GLY A 79 12.41 -19.58 -11.01
N VAL A 80 12.01 -18.61 -10.20
CA VAL A 80 11.90 -17.19 -10.55
C VAL A 80 12.79 -16.35 -9.63
N SER A 81 13.51 -15.39 -10.20
CA SER A 81 14.43 -14.54 -9.44
C SER A 81 13.71 -13.65 -8.40
N ASP A 82 14.36 -13.39 -7.27
CA ASP A 82 13.82 -12.68 -6.10
C ASP A 82 13.72 -11.13 -6.22
N LYS A 83 13.43 -10.60 -7.42
CA LYS A 83 13.53 -9.15 -7.67
C LYS A 83 12.32 -8.34 -7.21
N ALA A 84 11.14 -8.95 -7.06
CA ALA A 84 9.95 -8.29 -6.53
C ALA A 84 10.11 -7.92 -5.04
N LEU A 85 9.21 -7.07 -4.52
CA LEU A 85 9.32 -6.48 -3.19
C LEU A 85 9.22 -7.55 -2.08
N ALA A 86 8.20 -8.41 -2.14
CA ALA A 86 8.00 -9.47 -1.16
C ALA A 86 9.18 -10.45 -1.13
N PRO A 87 9.55 -11.14 -2.24
CA PRO A 87 10.66 -12.09 -2.23
C PRO A 87 12.00 -11.42 -1.93
N GLY A 88 12.25 -10.23 -2.48
CA GLY A 88 13.52 -9.52 -2.30
C GLY A 88 13.80 -9.12 -0.86
N SER A 89 12.75 -8.83 -0.09
CA SER A 89 12.86 -8.45 1.34
C SER A 89 12.57 -9.61 2.31
N TYR A 90 12.35 -10.83 1.81
CA TYR A 90 11.87 -11.96 2.61
C TYR A 90 12.90 -12.41 3.65
N HIS A 91 14.12 -12.74 3.25
CA HIS A 91 15.18 -13.17 4.19
C HIS A 91 16.02 -12.01 4.73
N ASP A 92 16.13 -10.93 3.94
CA ASP A 92 16.82 -9.70 4.32
C ASP A 92 15.82 -8.54 4.28
N PRO A 93 15.21 -8.16 5.42
CA PRO A 93 14.23 -7.08 5.46
C PRO A 93 14.83 -5.71 5.13
N SER A 94 16.16 -5.56 5.02
CA SER A 94 16.81 -4.33 4.56
C SER A 94 16.95 -4.22 3.04
N ARG A 95 16.79 -5.34 2.32
CA ARG A 95 16.83 -5.33 0.86
C ARG A 95 15.55 -4.74 0.32
N LYS A 96 15.68 -3.68 -0.47
CA LYS A 96 14.58 -2.95 -1.08
C LYS A 96 14.60 -3.13 -2.59
N THR A 97 13.43 -3.36 -3.17
CA THR A 97 13.23 -3.33 -4.62
C THR A 97 13.16 -1.89 -5.08
N LEU A 98 13.89 -1.54 -6.15
CA LEU A 98 13.79 -0.23 -6.81
C LEU A 98 12.37 -0.06 -7.38
N GLY A 99 11.86 1.17 -7.50
CA GLY A 99 10.64 1.38 -8.27
C GLY A 99 10.90 1.30 -9.76
N GLY A 100 9.82 1.36 -10.54
CA GLY A 100 9.86 1.05 -11.96
C GLY A 100 9.64 -0.42 -12.22
N GLN A 101 9.71 -0.78 -13.51
CA GLN A 101 9.50 -2.15 -13.96
C GLN A 101 10.74 -3.03 -13.76
N PHE A 102 11.94 -2.45 -13.63
CA PHE A 102 13.20 -3.21 -13.70
C PHE A 102 14.18 -2.96 -12.54
N PRO A 103 14.91 -3.99 -12.10
CA PRO A 103 14.83 -5.39 -12.56
C PRO A 103 13.51 -6.05 -12.11
N ALA A 104 12.80 -6.70 -13.04
CA ALA A 104 11.62 -7.51 -12.77
C ALA A 104 12.05 -8.96 -12.44
N PRO A 105 11.16 -9.77 -11.84
CA PRO A 105 11.41 -11.21 -11.72
C PRO A 105 11.55 -11.87 -13.10
N GLN A 106 12.54 -12.75 -13.26
CA GLN A 106 12.87 -13.44 -14.50
C GLN A 106 12.95 -14.96 -14.27
N PRO A 107 12.77 -15.78 -15.32
CA PRO A 107 13.07 -17.21 -15.26
C PRO A 107 14.54 -17.47 -14.88
N GLU A 108 14.77 -18.28 -13.86
CA GLU A 108 16.11 -18.76 -13.48
C GLU A 108 16.36 -20.15 -14.06
N GLY A 109 16.67 -20.22 -15.36
CA GLY A 109 16.86 -21.50 -16.04
C GLY A 109 16.94 -21.37 -17.55
N LYS A 110 16.95 -22.52 -18.23
CA LYS A 110 16.85 -22.59 -19.68
C LYS A 110 15.40 -22.41 -20.09
N LEU A 111 15.14 -21.38 -20.88
CA LEU A 111 13.83 -21.15 -21.49
C LEU A 111 13.61 -22.19 -22.59
N TRP A 112 12.51 -22.93 -22.50
CA TRP A 112 12.06 -23.84 -23.56
C TRP A 112 11.14 -23.10 -24.53
N LEU A 113 10.20 -22.32 -23.99
CA LEU A 113 9.22 -21.60 -24.79
C LEU A 113 9.08 -20.16 -24.34
N GLY A 114 8.97 -19.23 -25.29
CA GLY A 114 8.57 -17.84 -25.08
C GLY A 114 7.39 -17.47 -25.99
N HIS A 115 6.82 -16.28 -25.77
CA HIS A 115 5.61 -15.86 -26.48
C HIS A 115 5.63 -14.37 -26.85
N ALA A 116 4.95 -13.99 -27.94
CA ALA A 116 4.68 -12.60 -28.31
C ALA A 116 3.50 -12.01 -27.50
N ILE A 117 3.38 -10.68 -27.39
CA ILE A 117 2.26 -9.99 -26.72
C ILE A 117 1.01 -10.03 -27.63
N ILE A 118 0.37 -11.20 -27.70
CA ILE A 118 -0.86 -11.48 -28.45
C ILE A 118 -1.69 -12.50 -27.66
N PRO A 119 -3.01 -12.61 -27.89
CA PRO A 119 -3.83 -13.61 -27.21
C PRO A 119 -3.34 -15.05 -27.48
N GLY A 120 -3.35 -15.90 -26.46
CA GLY A 120 -2.94 -17.31 -26.57
C GLY A 120 -3.97 -18.17 -27.29
N TRP A 121 -5.22 -17.71 -27.31
CA TRP A 121 -6.29 -18.29 -28.10
C TRP A 121 -6.78 -17.28 -29.12
N GLN A 122 -7.12 -17.71 -30.33
CA GLN A 122 -7.63 -16.83 -31.38
C GLN A 122 -8.77 -17.50 -32.18
N LEU A 123 -9.54 -16.65 -32.86
CA LEU A 123 -10.57 -17.07 -33.80
C LEU A 123 -10.08 -16.82 -35.23
N GLY A 124 -10.31 -17.77 -36.13
CA GLY A 124 -9.98 -17.63 -37.55
C GLY A 124 -9.12 -18.76 -38.09
N ALA A 125 -8.57 -18.55 -39.29
CA ALA A 125 -7.78 -19.56 -40.01
C ALA A 125 -6.26 -19.35 -39.92
N LYS A 126 -5.81 -18.18 -39.45
CA LYS A 126 -4.39 -17.79 -39.33
C LYS A 126 -4.19 -16.99 -38.05
N VAL A 127 -2.97 -16.99 -37.53
CA VAL A 127 -2.59 -16.18 -36.37
C VAL A 127 -2.61 -14.69 -36.75
N ASP A 128 -3.29 -13.90 -35.94
CA ASP A 128 -3.19 -12.44 -35.92
C ASP A 128 -2.10 -12.04 -34.91
N PRO A 129 -0.99 -11.43 -35.35
CA PRO A 129 0.11 -11.05 -34.47
C PRO A 129 -0.15 -9.72 -33.71
N THR A 130 -1.39 -9.22 -33.68
CA THR A 130 -1.74 -7.97 -33.00
C THR A 130 -2.25 -8.17 -31.57
N ASP A 131 -1.94 -7.22 -30.68
CA ASP A 131 -2.56 -7.14 -29.36
C ASP A 131 -3.92 -6.41 -29.50
N PRO A 132 -5.06 -7.09 -29.27
CA PRO A 132 -6.39 -6.49 -29.46
C PRO A 132 -6.77 -5.49 -28.35
N ARG A 133 -5.96 -5.40 -27.29
CA ARG A 133 -6.26 -4.53 -26.15
C ARG A 133 -5.87 -3.09 -26.48
N SER A 134 -6.70 -2.14 -26.03
CA SER A 134 -6.40 -0.72 -26.21
C SER A 134 -5.04 -0.36 -25.60
N PRO A 135 -4.24 0.49 -26.26
CA PRO A 135 -2.93 0.88 -25.73
C PRO A 135 -3.08 1.69 -24.43
N ALA A 136 -2.03 1.66 -23.61
CA ALA A 136 -1.87 2.56 -22.47
C ALA A 136 -1.35 3.94 -22.93
N PRO A 137 -1.36 4.98 -22.06
CA PRO A 137 -0.80 6.28 -22.40
C PRO A 137 0.66 6.22 -22.90
N SER A 138 1.51 5.38 -22.29
CA SER A 138 2.76 4.91 -22.89
C SER A 138 2.47 3.75 -23.87
N PRO A 139 2.70 3.90 -25.18
CA PRO A 139 2.41 2.83 -26.15
C PRO A 139 3.16 1.51 -25.89
N GLU A 140 4.37 1.61 -25.35
CA GLU A 140 5.26 0.50 -24.97
C GLU A 140 4.82 -0.26 -23.71
N GLU A 141 3.85 0.26 -22.95
CA GLU A 141 3.31 -0.43 -21.78
C GLU A 141 2.39 -1.61 -22.21
N VAL A 142 2.68 -2.78 -21.65
CA VAL A 142 2.01 -4.05 -21.98
C VAL A 142 0.91 -4.43 -20.97
N GLY A 143 0.94 -3.83 -19.79
CA GLY A 143 -0.07 -3.93 -18.72
C GLY A 143 -1.35 -3.20 -19.06
N ARG A 144 -2.07 -3.69 -20.07
CA ARG A 144 -3.23 -3.02 -20.67
C ARG A 144 -4.57 -3.45 -20.06
N GLY A 145 -4.56 -4.43 -19.16
CA GLY A 145 -5.74 -5.14 -18.64
C GLY A 145 -6.08 -6.38 -19.48
N PRO A 146 -7.20 -7.05 -19.20
CA PRO A 146 -7.62 -8.25 -19.93
C PRO A 146 -8.05 -7.94 -21.36
N ILE A 147 -8.02 -8.97 -22.20
CA ILE A 147 -8.72 -8.99 -23.48
C ILE A 147 -10.23 -8.75 -23.29
N PRO A 148 -10.94 -8.26 -24.32
CA PRO A 148 -12.39 -8.09 -24.26
C PRO A 148 -13.08 -9.40 -23.85
N THR A 149 -14.08 -9.31 -22.97
CA THR A 149 -14.81 -10.49 -22.47
C THR A 149 -15.48 -11.27 -23.60
N SER A 150 -15.89 -10.63 -24.70
CA SER A 150 -16.39 -11.34 -25.88
C SER A 150 -15.39 -12.31 -26.49
N PHE A 151 -14.09 -12.09 -26.26
CA PHE A 151 -13.01 -12.93 -26.76
C PHE A 151 -12.60 -14.00 -25.75
N GLY A 152 -12.48 -13.65 -24.47
CA GLY A 152 -12.16 -14.61 -23.42
C GLY A 152 -12.06 -13.97 -22.05
N GLN A 153 -11.95 -14.80 -21.01
CA GLN A 153 -11.80 -14.37 -19.62
C GLN A 153 -11.19 -15.48 -18.77
N PHE A 154 -10.17 -15.16 -17.97
CA PHE A 154 -9.66 -16.08 -16.94
C PHE A 154 -10.66 -16.17 -15.79
N GLN A 155 -10.90 -17.36 -15.25
CA GLN A 155 -11.94 -17.57 -14.23
C GLN A 155 -11.34 -18.01 -12.89
N SER A 156 -10.55 -19.09 -12.86
CA SER A 156 -10.07 -19.62 -11.58
C SER A 156 -8.83 -20.49 -11.69
N VAL A 157 -8.16 -20.63 -10.54
CA VAL A 157 -7.24 -21.70 -10.23
C VAL A 157 -7.93 -22.65 -9.24
N GLU A 158 -8.13 -23.90 -9.64
CA GLU A 158 -8.65 -24.97 -8.79
C GLU A 158 -7.49 -25.86 -8.33
N LEU A 159 -7.45 -26.13 -7.02
CA LEU A 159 -6.49 -27.03 -6.41
C LEU A 159 -7.16 -28.40 -6.24
N VAL A 160 -6.68 -29.41 -6.99
CA VAL A 160 -7.24 -30.78 -6.97
C VAL A 160 -6.14 -31.79 -6.70
N GLY A 161 -6.09 -32.35 -5.49
CA GLY A 161 -5.01 -33.24 -5.07
C GLY A 161 -3.68 -32.50 -5.00
N GLN A 162 -2.70 -32.86 -5.84
CA GLN A 162 -1.44 -32.10 -5.98
C GLN A 162 -1.43 -31.23 -7.24
N ASP A 163 -2.52 -31.25 -8.01
CA ASP A 163 -2.62 -30.59 -9.30
C ASP A 163 -3.20 -29.18 -9.20
N VAL A 164 -2.79 -28.36 -10.15
CA VAL A 164 -3.39 -27.07 -10.45
C VAL A 164 -4.19 -27.21 -11.74
N VAL A 165 -5.47 -26.85 -11.68
CA VAL A 165 -6.35 -26.78 -12.84
C VAL A 165 -6.72 -25.33 -13.07
N LEU A 166 -6.36 -24.80 -14.24
CA LEU A 166 -6.80 -23.49 -14.69
C LEU A 166 -8.15 -23.63 -15.38
N THR A 167 -9.07 -22.72 -15.06
CA THR A 167 -10.36 -22.62 -15.75
C THR A 167 -10.49 -21.22 -16.35
N TYR A 168 -10.81 -21.16 -17.65
CA TYR A 168 -10.98 -19.90 -18.38
C TYR A 168 -11.93 -20.09 -19.58
N ARG A 169 -12.52 -19.00 -20.05
CA ARG A 169 -13.40 -18.98 -21.23
C ARG A 169 -12.66 -18.41 -22.44
N VAL A 170 -12.87 -19.03 -23.60
CA VAL A 170 -12.44 -18.57 -24.92
C VAL A 170 -13.66 -18.58 -25.82
N ALA A 171 -14.08 -17.41 -26.30
CA ALA A 171 -15.36 -17.23 -26.99
C ALA A 171 -16.54 -17.86 -26.21
N ASP A 172 -17.18 -18.88 -26.76
CA ASP A 172 -18.25 -19.68 -26.15
C ASP A 172 -17.76 -20.98 -25.47
N ALA A 173 -16.47 -21.29 -25.56
CA ALA A 173 -15.86 -22.47 -24.96
C ALA A 173 -15.35 -22.22 -23.54
N THR A 174 -15.65 -23.12 -22.60
CA THR A 174 -14.93 -23.23 -21.32
C THR A 174 -13.77 -24.20 -21.49
N ILE A 175 -12.58 -23.75 -21.09
CA ILE A 175 -11.34 -24.51 -21.09
C ILE A 175 -10.99 -24.84 -19.65
N ARG A 176 -10.74 -26.12 -19.36
CA ARG A 176 -10.06 -26.58 -18.14
C ARG A 176 -8.71 -27.16 -18.51
N GLU A 177 -7.64 -26.65 -17.92
CA GLU A 177 -6.26 -26.99 -18.28
C GLU A 177 -5.47 -27.49 -17.08
N ARG A 178 -4.85 -28.67 -17.22
CA ARG A 178 -3.95 -29.27 -16.23
C ARG A 178 -2.57 -29.47 -16.83
N TRP A 179 -1.56 -29.16 -16.03
CA TRP A 179 -0.15 -29.34 -16.40
C TRP A 179 0.47 -30.51 -15.69
N LYS A 180 1.31 -31.27 -16.40
CA LYS A 180 2.11 -32.37 -15.85
C LYS A 180 3.49 -32.39 -16.50
N THR A 181 4.40 -33.12 -15.88
CA THR A 181 5.63 -33.59 -16.53
C THR A 181 5.69 -35.11 -16.52
N SER A 182 6.30 -35.66 -17.56
CA SER A 182 6.63 -37.08 -17.69
C SER A 182 8.05 -37.25 -18.23
N GLU A 183 8.52 -38.49 -18.23
CA GLU A 183 9.81 -38.88 -18.78
C GLU A 183 9.57 -39.90 -19.89
N HIS A 184 10.16 -39.66 -21.07
CA HIS A 184 10.04 -40.53 -22.24
C HIS A 184 11.42 -40.63 -22.90
N GLU A 185 11.97 -41.84 -22.98
CA GLU A 185 13.32 -42.07 -23.54
C GLU A 185 14.38 -41.13 -22.91
N ASP A 186 14.37 -41.04 -21.57
CA ASP A 186 15.24 -40.17 -20.75
C ASP A 186 15.05 -38.65 -21.00
N GLN A 187 14.03 -38.25 -21.78
CA GLN A 187 13.68 -36.84 -22.02
C GLN A 187 12.51 -36.40 -21.13
N ILE A 188 12.63 -35.20 -20.57
CA ILE A 188 11.55 -34.58 -19.80
C ILE A 188 10.55 -33.94 -20.75
N VAL A 189 9.30 -34.36 -20.65
CA VAL A 189 8.18 -33.87 -21.46
C VAL A 189 7.23 -33.08 -20.59
N ILE A 190 6.82 -31.89 -21.07
CA ILE A 190 5.73 -31.13 -20.46
C ILE A 190 4.43 -31.49 -21.17
N GLU A 191 3.42 -31.85 -20.39
CA GLU A 191 2.07 -32.23 -20.85
C GLU A 191 1.07 -31.14 -20.45
N ARG A 192 0.41 -30.54 -21.43
CA ARG A 192 -0.74 -29.65 -21.22
C ARG A 192 -1.99 -30.41 -21.62
N HIS A 193 -2.74 -30.89 -20.63
CA HIS A 193 -4.02 -31.53 -20.87
C HIS A 193 -5.12 -30.47 -20.83
N LEU A 194 -5.86 -30.34 -21.93
CA LEU A 194 -6.95 -29.39 -22.03
C LEU A 194 -8.26 -30.13 -22.26
N SER A 195 -9.27 -29.72 -21.51
CA SER A 195 -10.64 -30.09 -21.80
C SER A 195 -11.43 -28.87 -22.22
N ILE A 196 -12.06 -28.98 -23.39
CA ILE A 196 -12.69 -27.90 -24.12
C ILE A 196 -14.17 -28.24 -24.25
N SER A 197 -15.06 -27.36 -23.78
CA SER A 197 -16.50 -27.57 -23.93
C SER A 197 -16.94 -27.53 -25.40
N ALA A 198 -18.21 -27.86 -25.66
CA ALA A 198 -18.84 -27.60 -26.95
C ALA A 198 -18.65 -26.11 -27.33
N HIS A 199 -18.40 -25.86 -28.62
CA HIS A 199 -18.14 -24.52 -29.14
C HIS A 199 -18.41 -24.43 -30.64
N ALA A 200 -18.87 -23.27 -31.10
CA ALA A 200 -19.47 -23.13 -32.42
C ALA A 200 -18.47 -22.83 -33.57
N LYS A 201 -17.22 -22.48 -33.26
CA LYS A 201 -16.22 -22.03 -34.24
C LYS A 201 -14.88 -22.68 -33.98
N ASP A 202 -14.09 -22.89 -35.04
CA ASP A 202 -12.71 -23.33 -34.89
C ASP A 202 -11.92 -22.35 -33.99
N LEU A 203 -11.14 -22.90 -33.06
CA LEU A 203 -10.24 -22.16 -32.18
C LEU A 203 -8.79 -22.43 -32.58
N LEU A 204 -7.95 -21.40 -32.51
CA LEU A 204 -6.50 -21.52 -32.65
C LEU A 204 -5.84 -21.30 -31.28
N LEU A 205 -5.10 -22.28 -30.80
CA LEU A 205 -4.21 -22.15 -29.65
C LEU A 205 -2.80 -21.84 -30.15
N VAL A 206 -2.33 -20.62 -29.90
CA VAL A 206 -0.93 -20.24 -30.07
C VAL A 206 -0.17 -20.77 -28.85
N VAL A 207 0.62 -21.82 -29.07
CA VAL A 207 1.38 -22.48 -27.98
C VAL A 207 2.53 -21.58 -27.55
N GLY A 208 3.27 -21.02 -28.51
CA GLY A 208 4.38 -20.10 -28.32
C GLY A 208 5.10 -19.79 -29.63
N ALA A 209 6.11 -18.93 -29.58
CA ALA A 209 6.91 -18.58 -30.75
C ALA A 209 7.85 -19.73 -31.15
N ARG A 210 8.12 -19.88 -32.46
CA ARG A 210 9.11 -20.82 -33.00
C ARG A 210 10.53 -20.28 -32.96
N HIS A 211 10.69 -18.96 -32.93
CA HIS A 211 11.99 -18.31 -33.05
C HIS A 211 12.32 -17.43 -31.84
N GLN A 212 13.58 -17.48 -31.41
CA GLN A 212 14.21 -16.52 -30.51
C GLN A 212 15.03 -15.52 -31.35
N GLY A 213 14.46 -14.36 -31.67
CA GLY A 213 15.12 -13.43 -32.60
C GLY A 213 14.78 -13.72 -34.07
N PRO A 214 15.36 -12.93 -35.00
CA PRO A 214 15.01 -13.00 -36.42
C PRO A 214 15.51 -14.25 -37.16
N SER A 215 16.38 -15.07 -36.55
CA SER A 215 17.03 -16.19 -37.26
C SER A 215 17.34 -17.44 -36.42
N GLN A 216 17.04 -17.47 -35.12
CA GLN A 216 17.32 -18.64 -34.28
C GLN A 216 16.00 -19.35 -33.97
N GLU A 217 15.81 -20.54 -34.53
CA GLU A 217 14.70 -21.43 -34.14
C GLU A 217 14.92 -21.93 -32.71
N LEU A 218 13.87 -21.95 -31.91
CA LEU A 218 13.87 -22.63 -30.62
C LEU A 218 13.87 -24.13 -30.89
N GLU A 219 14.77 -24.86 -30.25
CA GLU A 219 14.89 -26.31 -30.44
C GLU A 219 13.77 -27.10 -29.75
N THR A 220 12.64 -26.47 -29.43
CA THR A 220 11.51 -27.11 -28.74
C THR A 220 10.63 -27.87 -29.73
N GLY A 221 10.47 -29.17 -29.52
CA GLY A 221 9.45 -29.98 -30.18
C GLY A 221 8.08 -29.72 -29.57
N VAL A 222 7.05 -29.64 -30.43
CA VAL A 222 5.64 -29.51 -30.02
C VAL A 222 4.77 -30.50 -30.79
N THR A 223 3.95 -31.27 -30.07
CA THR A 223 2.98 -32.21 -30.65
C THR A 223 1.62 -32.02 -30.00
N VAL A 224 0.54 -32.42 -30.70
CA VAL A 224 -0.82 -32.43 -30.15
C VAL A 224 -1.50 -33.79 -30.38
N SER A 225 -2.29 -34.25 -29.41
CA SER A 225 -3.19 -35.40 -29.52
C SER A 225 -4.65 -35.02 -29.24
N GLY A 226 -5.59 -35.87 -29.66
CA GLY A 226 -7.03 -35.64 -29.56
C GLY A 226 -7.62 -35.05 -30.85
N PRO A 227 -8.85 -34.51 -30.83
CA PRO A 227 -9.49 -33.90 -32.00
C PRO A 227 -8.93 -32.49 -32.25
N ALA A 228 -7.63 -32.39 -32.52
CA ALA A 228 -6.92 -31.16 -32.84
C ALA A 228 -5.69 -31.46 -33.72
N GLU A 229 -5.21 -30.48 -34.46
CA GLU A 229 -4.06 -30.62 -35.36
C GLU A 229 -3.08 -29.46 -35.21
N LEU A 230 -1.78 -29.74 -35.32
CA LEU A 230 -0.77 -28.71 -35.46
C LEU A 230 -0.81 -28.19 -36.89
N ILE A 231 -1.08 -26.90 -37.07
CA ILE A 231 -1.15 -26.28 -38.41
C ILE A 231 0.15 -25.52 -38.73
N PRO A 232 0.52 -25.41 -40.02
CA PRO A 232 1.71 -24.65 -40.41
C PRO A 232 1.58 -23.15 -40.10
N ASP A 233 2.59 -22.60 -39.46
CA ASP A 233 2.79 -21.17 -39.25
C ASP A 233 4.31 -20.91 -39.14
N ASP A 234 4.79 -19.84 -39.76
CA ASP A 234 6.22 -19.55 -39.85
C ASP A 234 6.78 -19.06 -38.50
N ASP A 235 5.95 -18.39 -37.70
CA ASP A 235 6.37 -17.68 -36.50
C ASP A 235 5.98 -18.40 -35.20
N PHE A 236 4.94 -19.22 -35.24
CA PHE A 236 4.31 -19.81 -34.05
C PHE A 236 4.08 -21.33 -34.14
N PHE A 237 4.08 -21.99 -32.98
CA PHE A 237 3.48 -23.32 -32.84
C PHE A 237 1.97 -23.15 -32.64
N VAL A 238 1.16 -23.60 -33.60
CA VAL A 238 -0.29 -23.33 -33.62
C VAL A 238 -1.09 -24.62 -33.67
N VAL A 239 -1.96 -24.81 -32.69
CA VAL A 239 -2.89 -25.93 -32.61
C VAL A 239 -4.28 -25.47 -33.01
N LYS A 240 -4.84 -26.07 -34.06
CA LYS A 240 -6.23 -25.88 -34.46
C LYS A 240 -7.13 -26.89 -33.73
N VAL A 241 -8.16 -26.37 -33.06
CA VAL A 241 -9.24 -27.15 -32.45
C VAL A 241 -10.52 -26.89 -33.25
N PRO A 242 -11.03 -27.88 -34.01
CA PRO A 242 -12.26 -27.71 -34.77
C PRO A 242 -13.48 -27.50 -33.87
N ALA A 243 -14.47 -26.76 -34.37
CA ALA A 243 -15.77 -26.63 -33.73
C ALA A 243 -16.38 -28.01 -33.39
N ASN A 244 -17.03 -28.12 -32.24
CA ASN A 244 -17.60 -29.38 -31.77
C ASN A 244 -18.89 -29.20 -30.98
N THR A 245 -19.74 -30.22 -31.00
CA THR A 245 -21.02 -30.26 -30.26
C THR A 245 -20.92 -30.96 -28.91
N ALA A 246 -19.75 -31.55 -28.61
CA ALA A 246 -19.46 -32.27 -27.39
C ALA A 246 -18.07 -31.92 -26.88
N LYS A 247 -17.83 -32.19 -25.59
CA LYS A 247 -16.56 -31.92 -24.91
C LYS A 247 -15.39 -32.63 -25.61
N ALA A 248 -14.35 -31.87 -25.95
CA ALA A 248 -13.09 -32.40 -26.47
C ALA A 248 -12.03 -32.49 -25.36
N ALA A 249 -11.12 -33.46 -25.49
CA ALA A 249 -9.93 -33.58 -24.67
C ALA A 249 -8.72 -33.63 -25.61
N ILE A 250 -7.77 -32.73 -25.40
CA ILE A 250 -6.52 -32.66 -26.17
C ILE A 250 -5.32 -32.63 -25.22
N CYS A 251 -4.16 -33.06 -25.72
CA CYS A 251 -2.90 -32.93 -25.01
C CYS A 251 -1.90 -32.23 -25.92
N VAL A 252 -1.33 -31.11 -25.48
CA VAL A 252 -0.18 -30.48 -26.12
C VAL A 252 1.07 -30.86 -25.36
N THR A 253 2.04 -31.46 -26.04
CA THR A 253 3.31 -31.89 -25.44
C THR A 253 4.46 -31.00 -25.91
N LEU A 254 5.39 -30.71 -25.01
CA LEU A 254 6.60 -29.94 -25.29
C LEU A 254 7.83 -30.71 -24.81
N CYS A 255 8.87 -30.74 -25.63
CA CYS A 255 10.16 -31.34 -25.29
C CYS A 255 11.29 -30.43 -25.76
N ASP A 256 12.31 -30.26 -24.92
CA ASP A 256 13.47 -29.41 -25.21
C ASP A 256 14.50 -30.16 -26.07
N GLU A 257 15.00 -29.51 -27.11
CA GLU A 257 16.00 -30.02 -28.08
C GLU A 257 15.62 -31.31 -28.83
N HIS A 258 14.39 -31.80 -28.66
CA HIS A 258 13.94 -33.08 -29.20
C HIS A 258 12.48 -33.02 -29.68
N PRO A 259 12.07 -33.88 -30.63
CA PRO A 259 10.66 -34.04 -30.99
C PRO A 259 9.80 -34.40 -29.77
N ALA A 260 8.67 -33.73 -29.58
CA ALA A 260 7.77 -34.05 -28.48
C ALA A 260 6.95 -35.31 -28.80
N PRO A 261 6.85 -36.30 -27.88
CA PRO A 261 6.05 -37.49 -28.11
C PRO A 261 4.55 -37.16 -28.11
N SER A 262 3.76 -37.94 -28.86
CA SER A 262 2.30 -37.83 -28.84
C SER A 262 1.73 -38.58 -27.63
N ILE A 263 1.26 -37.83 -26.62
CA ILE A 263 0.69 -38.39 -25.39
C ILE A 263 -0.83 -38.24 -25.41
N PRO A 264 -1.63 -39.29 -25.17
CA PRO A 264 -3.09 -39.18 -25.11
C PRO A 264 -3.58 -38.20 -24.04
N ALA A 265 -4.63 -37.43 -24.37
CA ALA A 265 -5.29 -36.56 -23.40
C ALA A 265 -5.93 -37.37 -22.26
N ILE A 266 -5.79 -36.89 -21.03
CA ILE A 266 -6.42 -37.48 -19.84
C ILE A 266 -7.59 -36.63 -19.36
N ALA A 267 -8.47 -37.24 -18.57
CA ALA A 267 -9.53 -36.51 -17.90
C ALA A 267 -8.96 -35.50 -16.90
N ILE A 268 -9.47 -34.27 -16.96
CA ILE A 268 -9.11 -33.21 -15.99
C ILE A 268 -9.81 -33.51 -14.67
N PRO A 269 -9.06 -33.64 -13.56
CA PRO A 269 -9.64 -34.00 -12.27
C PRO A 269 -10.61 -32.91 -11.78
N SER A 270 -11.52 -33.31 -10.91
CA SER A 270 -12.49 -32.43 -10.24
C SER A 270 -12.85 -33.04 -8.89
N GLY A 271 -13.27 -32.21 -7.95
CA GLY A 271 -13.67 -32.65 -6.62
C GLY A 271 -12.72 -32.12 -5.54
N PRO A 272 -13.03 -32.42 -4.27
CA PRO A 272 -12.34 -31.83 -3.13
C PRO A 272 -10.89 -32.32 -3.06
N SER A 273 -10.00 -31.44 -2.61
CA SER A 273 -8.65 -31.80 -2.19
C SER A 273 -8.63 -32.20 -0.72
N ASP A 274 -7.65 -33.03 -0.34
CA ASP A 274 -7.29 -33.18 1.07
C ASP A 274 -6.64 -31.88 1.56
N ARG A 275 -7.01 -31.46 2.78
CA ARG A 275 -6.39 -30.32 3.45
C ARG A 275 -4.86 -30.47 3.52
N ARG A 276 -4.13 -29.48 2.99
CA ARG A 276 -2.66 -29.42 2.97
C ARG A 276 -2.13 -29.03 4.33
N TRP A 277 -2.72 -28.01 4.94
CA TRP A 277 -2.24 -27.44 6.19
C TRP A 277 -3.00 -28.01 7.39
N LYS A 278 -2.52 -29.15 7.90
CA LYS A 278 -3.19 -29.88 9.00
C LYS A 278 -2.94 -29.31 10.40
N SER A 279 -1.90 -28.48 10.55
CA SER A 279 -1.48 -27.95 11.85
C SER A 279 -2.25 -26.68 12.24
N THR A 280 -2.42 -26.47 13.54
CA THR A 280 -2.91 -25.21 14.12
C THR A 280 -1.81 -24.63 14.99
N VAL A 281 -1.60 -23.31 14.93
CA VAL A 281 -0.61 -22.61 15.76
C VAL A 281 -1.34 -21.77 16.79
N THR A 282 -0.98 -21.87 18.06
CA THR A 282 -1.55 -21.05 19.13
C THR A 282 -0.55 -20.00 19.58
N THR A 283 -1.00 -18.76 19.71
CA THR A 283 -0.20 -17.63 20.20
C THR A 283 -0.91 -16.91 21.35
N GLN A 284 -0.23 -15.96 21.98
CA GLN A 284 -0.73 -15.24 23.16
C GLN A 284 -1.14 -13.79 22.82
N VAL A 285 -2.04 -13.25 23.62
CA VAL A 285 -2.39 -11.82 23.64
C VAL A 285 -1.81 -11.19 24.90
N ALA A 286 -1.00 -10.15 24.74
CA ALA A 286 -0.49 -9.34 25.85
C ALA A 286 -1.37 -8.12 26.04
N LEU A 287 -2.15 -8.11 27.13
CA LEU A 287 -3.06 -7.00 27.46
C LEU A 287 -2.28 -5.84 28.08
N SER A 288 -2.62 -4.61 27.70
CA SER A 288 -2.13 -3.42 28.39
C SER A 288 -2.79 -3.27 29.76
N SER A 289 -1.98 -2.97 30.77
CA SER A 289 -2.41 -2.65 32.13
C SER A 289 -2.71 -1.16 32.34
N ALA A 290 -2.50 -0.34 31.31
CA ALA A 290 -2.69 1.09 31.37
C ALA A 290 -4.18 1.45 31.51
N GLN A 291 -4.48 2.67 31.96
CA GLN A 291 -5.82 3.09 32.41
C GLN A 291 -6.38 4.26 31.60
N GLU A 292 -5.72 4.63 30.48
CA GLU A 292 -6.21 5.63 29.55
C GLU A 292 -7.51 5.17 28.89
N THR A 293 -8.26 6.11 28.30
CA THR A 293 -9.51 5.84 27.57
C THR A 293 -9.35 4.75 26.51
N TYR A 294 -8.23 4.79 25.77
CA TYR A 294 -7.88 3.82 24.74
C TYR A 294 -6.50 3.26 25.04
N VAL A 295 -6.41 1.94 25.13
CA VAL A 295 -5.17 1.22 25.37
C VAL A 295 -4.88 0.25 24.23
N ILE A 296 -3.63 -0.11 24.05
CA ILE A 296 -3.19 -0.97 22.95
C ILE A 296 -2.75 -2.32 23.51
N ASP A 297 -3.47 -3.38 23.16
CA ASP A 297 -3.08 -4.77 23.43
C ASP A 297 -2.27 -5.32 22.25
N HIS A 298 -1.28 -6.17 22.53
CA HIS A 298 -0.43 -6.79 21.51
C HIS A 298 -0.84 -8.23 21.23
N ILE A 299 -0.99 -8.57 19.95
CA ILE A 299 -1.41 -9.90 19.51
C ILE A 299 -0.21 -10.59 18.86
N ALA A 300 0.29 -11.64 19.50
CA ALA A 300 1.44 -12.36 18.98
C ALA A 300 1.10 -13.07 17.66
N LEU A 301 1.94 -12.89 16.65
CA LEU A 301 1.82 -13.55 15.35
C LEU A 301 2.32 -15.00 15.41
N PRO A 302 1.83 -15.91 14.54
CA PRO A 302 2.27 -17.31 14.46
C PRO A 302 3.63 -17.44 13.73
N VAL A 303 4.65 -16.73 14.23
CA VAL A 303 5.99 -16.67 13.60
C VAL A 303 6.79 -17.96 13.77
N ASP A 304 6.49 -18.74 14.79
CA ASP A 304 6.97 -20.11 14.95
C ASP A 304 5.87 -21.06 14.44
N ASN A 305 5.86 -21.29 13.14
CA ASN A 305 4.89 -22.16 12.48
C ASN A 305 5.57 -23.32 11.74
N PRO A 306 4.89 -24.47 11.57
CA PRO A 306 5.48 -25.68 10.97
C PRO A 306 6.01 -25.48 9.53
N TRP A 307 5.45 -24.52 8.80
CA TRP A 307 5.81 -24.21 7.41
C TRP A 307 7.00 -23.25 7.30
N LYS A 308 7.48 -22.74 8.44
CA LYS A 308 8.55 -21.74 8.52
C LYS A 308 8.26 -20.53 7.63
N ARG A 309 7.00 -20.11 7.55
CA ARG A 309 6.56 -18.94 6.78
C ARG A 309 6.74 -17.65 7.57
N ALA A 310 7.17 -16.58 6.90
CA ALA A 310 7.09 -15.25 7.46
C ALA A 310 5.62 -14.79 7.55
N VAL A 311 5.31 -13.93 8.52
CA VAL A 311 3.95 -13.40 8.73
C VAL A 311 4.02 -11.88 8.74
N ARG A 312 4.01 -11.28 7.55
CA ARG A 312 4.08 -9.81 7.36
C ARG A 312 2.69 -9.28 7.04
N THR A 313 1.92 -8.98 8.09
CA THR A 313 0.46 -8.74 8.00
C THR A 313 0.15 -7.40 7.36
N GLY A 314 -0.57 -7.40 6.23
CA GLY A 314 -0.99 -6.19 5.51
C GLY A 314 -2.32 -5.61 5.97
N ASP A 315 -3.30 -6.48 6.24
CA ASP A 315 -4.66 -6.10 6.66
C ASP A 315 -5.31 -7.20 7.51
N ILE A 316 -6.34 -6.82 8.26
CA ILE A 316 -7.17 -7.69 9.09
C ILE A 316 -8.64 -7.31 8.90
N GLN A 317 -9.46 -8.28 8.49
CA GLN A 317 -10.91 -8.15 8.39
C GLN A 317 -11.59 -9.30 9.14
N PHE A 318 -12.89 -9.21 9.40
CA PHE A 318 -13.59 -10.18 10.25
C PHE A 318 -14.82 -10.78 9.57
N LEU A 319 -15.00 -12.08 9.77
CA LEU A 319 -16.28 -12.77 9.56
C LEU A 319 -17.24 -12.42 10.70
N LYS A 320 -18.55 -12.67 10.52
CA LYS A 320 -19.58 -12.34 11.53
C LYS A 320 -19.34 -12.98 12.89
N ASP A 321 -18.70 -14.15 12.94
CA ASP A 321 -18.39 -14.88 14.18
C ASP A 321 -17.17 -14.31 14.95
N GLY A 322 -16.49 -13.31 14.40
CA GLY A 322 -15.26 -12.73 14.95
C GLY A 322 -13.98 -13.46 14.55
N THR A 323 -14.04 -14.44 13.65
CA THR A 323 -12.85 -14.99 13.01
C THR A 323 -12.20 -13.92 12.16
N ALA A 324 -10.94 -13.61 12.45
CA ALA A 324 -10.15 -12.70 11.64
C ALA A 324 -9.60 -13.39 10.39
N VAL A 325 -9.63 -12.68 9.29
CA VAL A 325 -8.96 -12.97 8.02
C VAL A 325 -7.79 -12.00 7.89
N VAL A 326 -6.58 -12.54 7.93
CA VAL A 326 -5.34 -11.75 7.90
C VAL A 326 -4.59 -12.06 6.62
N VAL A 327 -4.34 -11.03 5.81
CA VAL A 327 -3.56 -11.14 4.57
C VAL A 327 -2.12 -10.70 4.82
N THR A 328 -1.15 -11.33 4.16
CA THR A 328 0.27 -10.96 4.28
C THR A 328 0.84 -10.46 2.96
N LEU A 329 1.86 -9.57 3.04
CA LEU A 329 2.65 -9.17 1.87
C LEU A 329 3.23 -10.39 1.12
N ASP A 330 3.46 -11.48 1.85
CA ASP A 330 4.06 -12.72 1.34
C ASP A 330 3.13 -13.54 0.44
N GLY A 331 1.87 -13.15 0.32
CA GLY A 331 0.88 -13.83 -0.52
C GLY A 331 0.01 -14.84 0.24
N ASP A 332 0.10 -14.86 1.57
CA ASP A 332 -0.65 -15.78 2.44
C ASP A 332 -1.94 -15.15 2.99
N VAL A 333 -2.95 -15.99 3.22
CA VAL A 333 -4.14 -15.64 4.01
C VAL A 333 -4.25 -16.58 5.20
N TRP A 334 -4.45 -16.01 6.39
CA TRP A 334 -4.58 -16.72 7.65
C TRP A 334 -5.95 -16.49 8.29
N LEU A 335 -6.52 -17.53 8.89
CA LEU A 335 -7.67 -17.43 9.78
C LEU A 335 -7.19 -17.43 11.24
N ALA A 336 -7.54 -16.39 11.98
CA ALA A 336 -7.24 -16.23 13.39
C ALA A 336 -8.52 -16.23 14.22
N ARG A 337 -8.60 -17.17 15.19
CA ARG A 337 -9.77 -17.36 16.06
C ARG A 337 -9.42 -17.10 17.51
N GLY A 338 -10.42 -16.67 18.28
CA GLY A 338 -10.25 -16.32 19.69
C GLY A 338 -9.94 -14.84 19.93
N LEU A 339 -10.00 -13.99 18.89
CA LEU A 339 -9.91 -12.55 19.04
C LEU A 339 -11.23 -12.01 19.61
N LYS A 340 -11.24 -11.72 20.90
CA LYS A 340 -12.33 -11.02 21.61
C LYS A 340 -11.78 -10.41 22.90
N GLU A 341 -12.55 -9.53 23.52
CA GLU A 341 -12.18 -8.92 24.80
C GLU A 341 -11.93 -9.99 25.88
N GLY A 342 -10.88 -9.79 26.69
CA GLY A 342 -10.44 -10.74 27.72
C GLY A 342 -9.70 -11.98 27.22
N SER A 343 -9.65 -12.25 25.92
CA SER A 343 -8.88 -13.36 25.38
C SER A 343 -7.38 -13.20 25.62
N THR A 344 -6.73 -14.28 26.05
CA THR A 344 -5.28 -14.38 26.21
C THR A 344 -4.62 -15.25 25.15
N GLN A 345 -5.39 -15.96 24.32
CA GLN A 345 -4.88 -16.88 23.30
C GLN A 345 -5.57 -16.69 21.95
N VAL A 346 -4.83 -16.95 20.88
CA VAL A 346 -5.29 -16.89 19.48
C VAL A 346 -4.86 -18.15 18.75
N SER A 347 -5.79 -18.77 18.02
CA SER A 347 -5.54 -19.95 17.19
C SER A 347 -5.46 -19.56 15.72
N TRP A 348 -4.39 -19.95 15.05
CA TRP A 348 -4.07 -19.60 13.66
C TRP A 348 -4.06 -20.82 12.75
N ARG A 349 -4.63 -20.65 11.55
CA ARG A 349 -4.52 -21.60 10.43
C ARG A 349 -4.28 -20.85 9.13
N ARG A 350 -3.53 -21.44 8.21
CA ARG A 350 -3.43 -20.95 6.83
C ARG A 350 -4.70 -21.31 6.08
N PHE A 351 -5.14 -20.42 5.22
CA PHE A 351 -6.33 -20.56 4.39
C PHE A 351 -6.01 -20.54 2.91
N ALA A 352 -5.10 -19.67 2.47
CA ALA A 352 -4.66 -19.61 1.08
C ALA A 352 -3.20 -19.15 0.99
N SER A 353 -2.59 -19.35 -0.19
CA SER A 353 -1.26 -18.83 -0.54
C SER A 353 -1.15 -18.52 -2.03
N GLY A 354 0.02 -18.02 -2.44
CA GLY A 354 0.37 -17.79 -3.84
C GLY A 354 -0.15 -16.47 -4.43
N LEU A 355 -0.61 -15.53 -3.60
CA LEU A 355 -1.08 -14.22 -4.05
C LEU A 355 0.08 -13.23 -4.30
N HIS A 356 -0.15 -12.25 -5.17
CA HIS A 356 0.88 -11.34 -5.67
C HIS A 356 0.99 -10.05 -4.84
N GLU A 357 1.77 -10.08 -3.76
CA GLU A 357 1.98 -8.93 -2.88
C GLU A 357 0.67 -8.24 -2.43
N PRO A 358 -0.33 -9.00 -1.93
CA PRO A 358 -1.58 -8.39 -1.51
C PRO A 358 -1.36 -7.48 -0.31
N MET A 359 -2.06 -6.35 -0.28
CA MET A 359 -1.99 -5.41 0.84
C MET A 359 -3.24 -5.42 1.70
N THR A 360 -4.42 -5.73 1.11
CA THR A 360 -5.71 -5.63 1.78
C THR A 360 -6.69 -6.70 1.32
N CYS A 361 -7.69 -6.96 2.17
CA CYS A 361 -8.80 -7.85 1.88
C CYS A 361 -10.14 -7.18 2.24
N ALA A 362 -11.24 -7.78 1.79
CA ALA A 362 -12.60 -7.38 2.12
C ALA A 362 -13.48 -8.62 2.31
N ILE A 363 -14.47 -8.51 3.19
CA ILE A 363 -15.46 -9.56 3.42
C ILE A 363 -16.79 -9.11 2.83
N ARG A 364 -17.41 -9.96 2.01
CA ARG A 364 -18.77 -9.76 1.47
C ARG A 364 -19.52 -11.07 1.61
N ASP A 365 -20.63 -11.04 2.33
CA ASP A 365 -21.50 -12.20 2.54
C ASP A 365 -20.77 -13.45 3.11
N GLU A 366 -19.91 -13.24 4.12
CA GLU A 366 -19.03 -14.26 4.72
C GLU A 366 -17.94 -14.82 3.78
N GLU A 367 -17.75 -14.23 2.60
CA GLU A 367 -16.74 -14.65 1.65
C GLU A 367 -15.52 -13.72 1.63
N ILE A 368 -14.36 -14.30 1.32
CA ILE A 368 -13.06 -13.64 1.41
C ILE A 368 -12.64 -13.14 0.04
N TYR A 369 -12.48 -11.83 -0.09
CA TYR A 369 -11.95 -11.17 -1.28
C TYR A 369 -10.58 -10.55 -0.97
N VAL A 370 -9.58 -10.81 -1.80
CA VAL A 370 -8.21 -10.29 -1.63
C VAL A 370 -7.79 -9.51 -2.86
N PHE A 371 -7.28 -8.31 -2.66
CA PHE A 371 -6.78 -7.46 -3.73
C PHE A 371 -5.26 -7.55 -3.82
N ASP A 372 -4.76 -8.00 -4.96
CA ASP A 372 -3.36 -8.16 -5.27
C ASP A 372 -3.03 -7.57 -6.66
N ARG A 373 -1.78 -7.73 -7.13
CA ARG A 373 -1.37 -7.25 -8.46
C ARG A 373 -1.91 -8.10 -9.62
N ASN A 374 -2.63 -9.19 -9.41
CA ASN A 374 -3.36 -9.94 -10.45
C ASN A 374 -4.84 -9.54 -10.54
N GLY A 375 -5.41 -9.01 -9.46
CA GLY A 375 -6.77 -8.49 -9.46
C GLY A 375 -7.44 -8.68 -8.11
N ILE A 376 -8.75 -8.85 -8.13
CA ILE A 376 -9.53 -9.20 -6.95
C ILE A 376 -9.80 -10.70 -7.02
N TRP A 377 -9.23 -11.45 -6.08
CA TRP A 377 -9.47 -12.87 -5.90
C TRP A 377 -10.61 -13.08 -4.91
N ARG A 378 -11.53 -14.00 -5.21
CA ARG A 378 -12.45 -14.60 -4.26
C ARG A 378 -11.90 -15.98 -3.90
N LEU A 379 -11.58 -16.17 -2.63
CA LEU A 379 -10.98 -17.39 -2.11
C LEU A 379 -12.08 -18.26 -1.52
N ARG A 380 -12.29 -19.44 -2.09
CA ARG A 380 -13.42 -20.30 -1.76
C ARG A 380 -12.91 -21.61 -1.19
N ASP A 381 -13.49 -21.97 -0.05
CA ASP A 381 -13.45 -23.30 0.57
C ASP A 381 -14.77 -24.00 0.23
N THR A 382 -14.75 -24.89 -0.75
CA THR A 382 -15.95 -25.57 -1.27
C THR A 382 -16.26 -26.87 -0.53
N ASN A 383 -15.33 -27.37 0.28
CA ASN A 383 -15.48 -28.64 1.02
C ASN A 383 -15.62 -28.44 2.54
N GLY A 384 -15.44 -27.22 3.05
CA GLY A 384 -15.59 -26.84 4.46
C GLY A 384 -14.43 -27.28 5.36
N ASP A 385 -13.25 -27.57 4.81
CA ASP A 385 -12.11 -28.08 5.59
C ASP A 385 -11.25 -26.98 6.26
N GLY A 386 -11.53 -25.72 5.94
CA GLY A 386 -10.85 -24.53 6.42
C GLY A 386 -9.67 -24.08 5.55
N GLU A 387 -9.57 -24.53 4.30
CA GLU A 387 -8.57 -24.17 3.29
C GLU A 387 -9.26 -23.80 1.96
N ALA A 388 -8.74 -22.81 1.24
CA ALA A 388 -9.28 -22.44 -0.07
C ALA A 388 -8.81 -23.43 -1.15
N ASP A 389 -9.74 -24.17 -1.73
CA ASP A 389 -9.49 -25.06 -2.87
C ASP A 389 -9.72 -24.36 -4.22
N ILE A 390 -10.38 -23.20 -4.25
CA ILE A 390 -10.56 -22.39 -5.46
C ILE A 390 -10.13 -20.94 -5.24
N HIS A 391 -9.23 -20.47 -6.11
CA HIS A 391 -8.88 -19.06 -6.26
C HIS A 391 -9.61 -18.54 -7.50
N GLU A 392 -10.76 -17.92 -7.31
CA GLU A 392 -11.57 -17.35 -8.39
C GLU A 392 -11.11 -15.90 -8.64
N LEU A 393 -10.74 -15.58 -9.88
CA LEU A 393 -10.42 -14.19 -10.26
C LEU A 393 -11.72 -13.43 -10.46
N PHE A 394 -12.30 -12.95 -9.36
CA PHE A 394 -13.57 -12.22 -9.36
C PHE A 394 -13.53 -10.98 -10.27
N SER A 395 -12.41 -10.24 -10.28
CA SER A 395 -12.26 -9.12 -11.20
C SER A 395 -10.81 -8.78 -11.53
N ASN A 396 -10.56 -8.59 -12.83
CA ASN A 396 -9.40 -7.89 -13.37
C ASN A 396 -9.84 -6.80 -14.37
N ALA A 397 -11.04 -6.22 -14.22
CA ALA A 397 -11.63 -5.23 -15.14
C ALA A 397 -10.84 -3.91 -15.30
N PHE A 398 -9.65 -3.82 -14.69
CA PHE A 398 -8.75 -2.68 -14.70
C PHE A 398 -7.33 -3.13 -15.07
N ALA A 399 -6.60 -2.25 -15.75
CA ALA A 399 -5.19 -2.44 -16.06
C ALA A 399 -4.26 -2.42 -14.83
N GLN A 400 -3.17 -3.18 -14.92
CA GLN A 400 -2.05 -3.22 -13.99
C GLN A 400 -0.73 -3.28 -14.78
N THR A 401 0.21 -2.41 -14.44
CA THR A 401 1.57 -2.40 -14.99
C THR A 401 2.51 -3.29 -14.17
N ALA A 402 3.71 -3.54 -14.71
CA ALA A 402 4.80 -4.20 -14.00
C ALA A 402 5.56 -3.26 -13.03
N ASP A 403 5.12 -2.01 -12.84
CA ASP A 403 5.81 -1.06 -11.95
C ASP A 403 5.70 -1.50 -10.49
N MET A 404 6.85 -1.67 -9.83
CA MET A 404 6.96 -2.12 -8.45
C MET A 404 6.37 -1.12 -7.43
N ARG A 405 5.96 0.08 -7.85
CA ARG A 405 5.28 1.09 -7.01
C ARG A 405 3.80 1.29 -7.31
N GLU A 406 3.25 0.59 -8.28
CA GLU A 406 1.79 0.52 -8.49
C GLU A 406 1.17 -0.51 -7.53
N PHE A 407 1.19 -0.20 -6.23
CA PHE A 407 0.67 -1.08 -5.21
C PHE A 407 -0.84 -1.31 -5.34
N PRO A 408 -1.33 -2.53 -5.04
CA PRO A 408 -2.76 -2.78 -4.83
C PRO A 408 -3.17 -2.25 -3.44
N SER A 409 -3.09 -0.94 -3.24
CA SER A 409 -3.04 -0.31 -1.91
C SER A 409 -4.20 -0.67 -0.99
N THR A 410 -5.44 -0.63 -1.47
CA THR A 410 -6.62 -0.85 -0.62
C THR A 410 -7.80 -1.38 -1.43
N ILE A 411 -8.57 -2.31 -0.86
CA ILE A 411 -9.93 -2.71 -1.26
C ILE A 411 -10.90 -2.52 -0.09
N ARG A 412 -12.08 -1.94 -0.34
CA ARG A 412 -13.17 -1.84 0.66
C ARG A 412 -14.53 -2.10 0.02
N LEU A 413 -15.41 -2.76 0.77
CA LEU A 413 -16.79 -3.03 0.38
C LEU A 413 -17.63 -1.76 0.46
N ALA A 414 -18.43 -1.52 -0.56
CA ALA A 414 -19.46 -0.48 -0.60
C ALA A 414 -20.85 -1.07 -0.29
N PRO A 415 -21.81 -0.25 0.18
CA PRO A 415 -23.12 -0.72 0.64
C PRO A 415 -23.96 -1.52 -0.36
N LYS A 416 -23.73 -1.37 -1.67
CA LYS A 416 -24.51 -2.09 -2.69
C LYS A 416 -23.75 -3.30 -3.26
N GLY A 417 -22.76 -3.78 -2.52
CA GLY A 417 -21.97 -4.96 -2.91
C GLY A 417 -20.84 -4.66 -3.88
N GLU A 418 -20.61 -3.40 -4.26
CA GLU A 418 -19.46 -3.00 -5.08
C GLU A 418 -18.17 -3.01 -4.25
N PHE A 419 -17.02 -3.10 -4.91
CA PHE A 419 -15.74 -2.83 -4.28
C PHE A 419 -15.19 -1.48 -4.72
N VAL A 420 -14.48 -0.80 -3.84
CA VAL A 420 -13.67 0.38 -4.19
C VAL A 420 -12.21 0.03 -3.96
N ILE A 421 -11.37 0.24 -4.98
CA ILE A 421 -9.95 -0.07 -4.95
C ILE A 421 -9.09 1.18 -5.17
N GLY A 422 -7.94 1.24 -4.50
CA GLY A 422 -6.92 2.28 -4.68
C GLY A 422 -5.63 1.70 -5.25
N LYS A 423 -5.03 2.38 -6.23
CA LYS A 423 -3.81 1.96 -6.92
C LYS A 423 -2.71 3.00 -6.82
N GLY A 424 -1.48 2.56 -6.57
CA GLY A 424 -0.29 3.43 -6.52
C GLY A 424 -0.05 4.18 -7.83
N GLY A 425 0.47 5.41 -7.74
CA GLY A 425 0.61 6.34 -8.88
C GLY A 425 2.02 6.72 -9.26
N GLN A 426 3.04 6.20 -8.59
CA GLN A 426 4.42 6.41 -9.04
C GLN A 426 4.68 5.60 -10.33
N GLU A 427 5.23 6.30 -11.33
CA GLU A 427 5.42 5.79 -12.70
C GLU A 427 6.87 5.96 -13.12
N ALA A 428 7.72 4.98 -12.82
CA ALA A 428 9.16 5.14 -13.02
C ALA A 428 9.61 4.81 -14.46
N THR A 429 8.94 3.89 -15.15
CA THR A 429 9.35 3.45 -16.51
C THR A 429 8.35 3.84 -17.60
N THR A 430 7.06 3.70 -17.35
CA THR A 430 5.97 3.90 -18.32
C THR A 430 4.75 4.51 -17.62
N ILE A 431 3.82 5.07 -18.41
CA ILE A 431 2.52 5.54 -17.91
C ILE A 431 1.44 4.53 -18.29
N GLY A 432 0.82 3.89 -17.31
CA GLY A 432 -0.30 2.95 -17.50
C GLY A 432 -1.67 3.62 -17.44
N LYS A 433 -2.74 2.85 -17.68
CA LYS A 433 -4.11 3.39 -17.80
C LYS A 433 -4.71 3.85 -16.46
N HIS A 434 -4.35 3.17 -15.38
CA HIS A 434 -4.99 3.33 -14.07
C HIS A 434 -3.99 3.50 -12.92
N ASN A 435 -2.76 3.93 -13.21
CA ASN A 435 -1.83 4.33 -12.18
C ASN A 435 -2.44 5.51 -11.39
N GLY A 436 -2.24 5.52 -10.07
CA GLY A 436 -2.61 6.66 -9.22
C GLY A 436 -4.10 6.96 -9.25
N SER A 437 -4.93 5.92 -9.27
CA SER A 437 -6.38 6.02 -9.40
C SER A 437 -7.12 5.32 -8.27
N ILE A 438 -8.35 5.78 -8.04
CA ILE A 438 -9.34 5.09 -7.21
C ILE A 438 -10.49 4.69 -8.12
N LEU A 439 -10.82 3.40 -8.13
CA LEU A 439 -11.80 2.79 -9.01
C LEU A 439 -12.92 2.14 -8.20
N ARG A 440 -14.16 2.23 -8.69
CA ARG A 440 -15.29 1.43 -8.22
C ARG A 440 -15.48 0.24 -9.14
N VAL A 441 -15.37 -0.96 -8.59
CA VAL A 441 -15.64 -2.23 -9.28
C VAL A 441 -17.08 -2.63 -9.00
N SER A 442 -17.88 -2.82 -10.06
CA SER A 442 -19.28 -3.25 -9.97
C SER A 442 -19.46 -4.52 -9.12
N ALA A 443 -20.65 -4.70 -8.54
CA ALA A 443 -20.94 -5.84 -7.67
C ALA A 443 -20.75 -7.21 -8.36
N ASP A 444 -20.89 -7.28 -9.69
CA ASP A 444 -20.64 -8.45 -10.54
C ASP A 444 -19.17 -8.60 -10.98
N GLY A 445 -18.29 -7.66 -10.63
CA GLY A 445 -16.87 -7.69 -10.96
C GLY A 445 -16.51 -7.26 -12.39
N GLN A 446 -17.50 -6.98 -13.25
CA GLN A 446 -17.26 -6.84 -14.70
C GLN A 446 -16.83 -5.45 -15.16
N THR A 447 -17.10 -4.41 -14.37
CA THR A 447 -16.84 -3.01 -14.76
C THR A 447 -16.03 -2.29 -13.71
N ALA A 448 -15.05 -1.50 -14.14
CA ALA A 448 -14.31 -0.57 -13.28
C ALA A 448 -14.60 0.88 -13.69
N THR A 449 -15.13 1.68 -12.77
CA THR A 449 -15.43 3.10 -12.96
C THR A 449 -14.42 3.97 -12.23
N LEU A 450 -13.83 4.94 -12.92
CA LEU A 450 -12.91 5.90 -12.33
C LEU A 450 -13.64 6.87 -11.39
N LEU A 451 -13.27 6.87 -10.10
CA LEU A 451 -13.78 7.84 -9.13
C LEU A 451 -12.86 9.05 -8.95
N GLY A 452 -11.54 8.86 -9.11
CA GLY A 452 -10.55 9.92 -8.98
C GLY A 452 -9.17 9.47 -9.45
N TYR A 453 -8.33 10.42 -9.88
CA TYR A 453 -6.99 10.16 -10.41
C TYR A 453 -5.98 11.24 -10.00
N GLY A 454 -4.69 11.00 -10.26
CA GLY A 454 -3.64 11.91 -9.82
C GLY A 454 -3.33 11.79 -8.33
N PHE A 455 -3.34 10.56 -7.82
CA PHE A 455 -2.79 10.21 -6.50
C PHE A 455 -1.36 9.71 -6.64
N ARG A 456 -0.56 9.89 -5.59
CA ARG A 456 0.82 9.37 -5.53
C ARG A 456 0.86 7.95 -4.99
N GLN A 457 0.33 7.73 -3.78
CA GLN A 457 0.18 6.45 -3.10
C GLN A 457 -1.09 6.50 -2.21
N PRO A 458 -2.29 6.36 -2.81
CA PRO A 458 -3.54 6.52 -2.08
C PRO A 458 -3.84 5.32 -1.18
N ASN A 459 -4.47 5.59 -0.04
CA ASN A 459 -5.14 4.59 0.81
C ASN A 459 -6.56 5.09 1.09
N LEU A 460 -7.56 4.20 1.06
CA LEU A 460 -8.96 4.63 1.08
C LEU A 460 -9.81 3.93 2.14
N SER A 461 -10.96 4.52 2.42
CA SER A 461 -12.08 3.91 3.12
C SER A 461 -13.39 4.18 2.38
N VAL A 462 -14.39 3.34 2.64
CA VAL A 462 -15.75 3.54 2.17
C VAL A 462 -16.65 3.60 3.38
N HIS A 463 -17.45 4.65 3.47
CA HIS A 463 -18.47 4.76 4.50
C HIS A 463 -19.51 3.65 4.29
N PRO A 464 -19.71 2.71 5.24
CA PRO A 464 -20.46 1.49 4.99
C PRO A 464 -21.95 1.73 4.73
N ARG A 465 -22.54 2.80 5.29
CA ARG A 465 -23.96 3.15 5.08
C ARG A 465 -24.23 4.02 3.84
N THR A 466 -23.39 5.03 3.56
CA THR A 466 -23.65 6.02 2.48
C THR A 466 -22.90 5.74 1.19
N GLY A 467 -21.83 4.93 1.23
CA GLY A 467 -20.95 4.69 0.10
C GLY A 467 -20.00 5.85 -0.23
N LEU A 468 -19.92 6.87 0.64
CA LEU A 468 -18.94 7.96 0.55
C LEU A 468 -17.53 7.38 0.57
N VAL A 469 -16.73 7.74 -0.44
CA VAL A 469 -15.33 7.30 -0.54
C VAL A 469 -14.42 8.40 -0.02
N ILE A 470 -13.57 8.05 0.94
CA ILE A 470 -12.54 8.93 1.49
C ILE A 470 -11.18 8.31 1.19
N ALA A 471 -10.19 9.14 0.88
CA ALA A 471 -8.82 8.65 0.77
C ALA A 471 -7.82 9.64 1.36
N SER A 472 -6.72 9.10 1.88
CA SER A 472 -5.49 9.85 2.10
C SER A 472 -4.49 9.52 1.01
N ASP A 473 -3.46 10.36 0.92
CA ASP A 473 -2.33 10.14 0.02
C ASP A 473 -1.02 10.31 0.80
N GLN A 474 0.02 9.58 0.42
CA GLN A 474 1.33 9.76 1.05
C GLN A 474 2.00 11.02 0.52
N GLN A 475 2.53 11.83 1.44
CA GLN A 475 3.33 13.00 1.09
C GLN A 475 4.44 12.65 0.09
N GLY A 476 4.76 13.60 -0.79
CA GLY A 476 5.92 13.50 -1.66
C GLY A 476 5.91 14.55 -2.74
N GLN A 477 6.35 14.18 -3.94
CA GLN A 477 6.29 15.06 -5.10
C GLN A 477 4.83 15.44 -5.35
N TYR A 478 4.56 16.73 -5.50
CA TYR A 478 3.25 17.34 -5.67
C TYR A 478 2.24 17.08 -4.54
N ILE A 479 2.50 16.23 -3.55
CA ILE A 479 1.65 16.04 -2.38
C ILE A 479 2.37 16.72 -1.20
N PRO A 480 2.08 18.01 -0.91
CA PRO A 480 2.93 18.82 -0.04
C PRO A 480 2.95 18.34 1.42
N SER A 481 1.83 17.82 1.89
CA SER A 481 1.62 17.19 3.20
C SER A 481 0.57 16.09 3.02
N THR A 482 0.29 15.29 4.03
CA THR A 482 -0.77 14.27 3.98
C THR A 482 -2.16 14.91 3.89
N PRO A 483 -2.99 14.61 2.87
CA PRO A 483 -4.38 15.04 2.82
C PRO A 483 -5.36 13.97 3.34
N ILE A 484 -6.57 14.39 3.69
CA ILE A 484 -7.79 13.57 3.66
C ILE A 484 -8.70 14.16 2.59
N HIS A 485 -9.11 13.37 1.59
CA HIS A 485 -9.94 13.80 0.47
C HIS A 485 -11.29 13.07 0.43
N ILE A 486 -12.33 13.76 -0.06
CA ILE A 486 -13.55 13.13 -0.55
C ILE A 486 -13.34 12.75 -2.02
N ILE A 487 -13.64 11.50 -2.38
CA ILE A 487 -13.37 10.95 -3.71
C ILE A 487 -14.66 10.82 -4.53
N LYS A 488 -14.73 11.53 -5.65
CA LYS A 488 -15.89 11.53 -6.53
C LYS A 488 -15.60 12.15 -7.90
N ASP A 489 -16.55 11.95 -8.81
CA ASP A 489 -16.70 12.72 -10.06
C ASP A 489 -15.46 12.72 -10.96
N ALA A 490 -14.65 11.65 -10.92
CA ALA A 490 -13.39 11.53 -11.67
C ALA A 490 -12.47 12.75 -11.47
N GLN A 491 -12.42 13.32 -10.28
CA GLN A 491 -11.59 14.50 -9.99
C GLN A 491 -10.08 14.18 -10.01
N PHE A 492 -9.26 15.22 -10.20
CA PHE A 492 -7.80 15.15 -10.17
C PHE A 492 -7.25 15.63 -8.81
N TYR A 493 -6.40 14.83 -8.16
CA TYR A 493 -5.91 15.08 -6.79
C TYR A 493 -4.47 15.64 -6.71
N GLY A 494 -3.90 15.95 -7.87
CA GLY A 494 -2.78 16.87 -8.00
C GLY A 494 -1.38 16.25 -8.08
N PHE A 495 -1.22 14.93 -7.97
CA PHE A 495 0.05 14.26 -8.28
C PHE A 495 0.32 14.31 -9.79
N LEU A 496 1.57 14.60 -10.17
CA LEU A 496 2.06 14.48 -11.53
C LEU A 496 3.32 13.60 -11.54
N SER A 497 3.30 12.63 -12.44
CA SER A 497 4.46 11.81 -12.78
C SER A 497 5.61 12.63 -13.33
N ASP A 498 6.85 12.14 -13.14
CA ASP A 498 8.05 12.79 -13.66
C ASP A 498 8.15 12.74 -15.19
N LYS A 499 7.32 11.91 -15.83
CA LYS A 499 7.16 11.80 -17.29
C LYS A 499 6.24 12.87 -17.88
N LEU A 500 5.48 13.56 -17.03
CA LEU A 500 4.57 14.61 -17.45
C LEU A 500 5.25 16.00 -17.34
N PRO A 501 4.83 16.98 -18.15
CA PRO A 501 5.35 18.34 -18.04
C PRO A 501 5.14 18.92 -16.63
N LYS A 502 6.23 19.44 -16.05
CA LYS A 502 6.21 19.94 -14.67
C LYS A 502 5.19 21.07 -14.48
N GLN A 503 4.42 21.00 -13.40
CA GLN A 503 3.40 21.99 -13.02
C GLN A 503 2.31 22.24 -14.10
N LYS A 504 2.15 21.37 -15.11
CA LYS A 504 1.06 21.43 -16.08
C LYS A 504 -0.01 20.41 -15.70
N TYR A 505 -0.99 20.85 -14.92
CA TYR A 505 -2.07 19.98 -14.44
C TYR A 505 -3.14 19.75 -15.51
N PRO A 506 -3.68 18.53 -15.64
CA PRO A 506 -4.70 18.19 -16.64
C PRO A 506 -6.09 18.73 -16.28
N ALA A 507 -6.33 19.02 -15.00
CA ALA A 507 -7.60 19.49 -14.46
C ALA A 507 -7.37 20.30 -13.17
N PRO A 508 -8.39 21.05 -12.69
CA PRO A 508 -8.35 21.65 -11.35
C PRO A 508 -8.07 20.61 -10.27
N ILE A 509 -7.23 20.98 -9.31
CA ILE A 509 -6.87 20.10 -8.20
C ILE A 509 -7.99 20.11 -7.16
N ALA A 510 -8.48 18.93 -6.80
CA ALA A 510 -9.43 18.77 -5.72
C ALA A 510 -8.80 19.16 -4.37
N GLU A 511 -9.52 19.97 -3.61
CA GLU A 511 -9.10 20.36 -2.27
C GLU A 511 -9.39 19.24 -1.25
N PRO A 512 -8.52 19.03 -0.26
CA PRO A 512 -8.81 18.08 0.82
C PRO A 512 -9.89 18.60 1.78
N LEU A 513 -10.45 17.66 2.54
CA LEU A 513 -11.25 17.90 3.73
C LEU A 513 -10.40 18.52 4.84
N THR A 514 -9.16 18.05 4.99
CA THR A 514 -8.12 18.62 5.85
C THR A 514 -6.74 18.16 5.41
N TRP A 515 -5.74 19.00 5.65
CA TRP A 515 -4.33 18.60 5.67
C TRP A 515 -3.94 18.10 7.07
N ILE A 516 -3.03 17.12 7.09
CA ILE A 516 -2.34 16.62 8.27
C ILE A 516 -0.86 16.98 8.09
N PRO A 517 -0.24 17.71 9.03
CA PRO A 517 1.14 18.14 8.88
C PRO A 517 2.12 16.97 8.86
N HIS A 518 3.21 17.11 8.10
CA HIS A 518 4.31 16.14 8.02
C HIS A 518 4.80 15.64 9.39
N ALA A 519 4.93 16.52 10.39
CA ALA A 519 5.39 16.18 11.73
C ALA A 519 4.42 15.27 12.52
N VAL A 520 3.16 15.22 12.08
CA VAL A 520 2.10 14.38 12.67
C VAL A 520 2.00 13.09 11.87
N ASN A 521 1.85 13.21 10.56
CA ASN A 521 1.71 12.07 9.67
C ASN A 521 2.33 12.35 8.30
N ALA A 522 3.55 11.85 8.10
CA ALA A 522 4.28 11.93 6.84
C ALA A 522 3.85 10.87 5.81
N SER A 523 3.24 9.79 6.28
CA SER A 523 2.81 8.66 5.47
C SER A 523 1.51 8.15 6.05
N ALA A 524 0.39 8.67 5.53
CA ALA A 524 -0.94 8.22 5.91
C ALA A 524 -1.31 6.93 5.21
N LEU A 525 -1.85 6.02 6.00
CA LEU A 525 -2.36 4.74 5.55
C LEU A 525 -3.88 4.80 5.62
N SER A 526 -4.56 3.73 6.00
CA SER A 526 -6.01 3.65 5.90
C SER A 526 -6.76 4.51 6.92
N GLN A 527 -8.04 4.74 6.61
CA GLN A 527 -9.05 5.22 7.54
C GLN A 527 -9.99 4.06 7.90
N VAL A 528 -10.56 4.10 9.11
CA VAL A 528 -11.54 3.11 9.57
C VAL A 528 -12.77 3.84 10.09
N TRP A 529 -13.95 3.43 9.61
CA TRP A 529 -15.23 3.86 10.14
C TRP A 529 -15.66 2.93 11.27
N LEU A 530 -15.92 3.46 12.45
CA LEU A 530 -16.16 2.71 13.68
C LEU A 530 -17.66 2.46 13.92
N PHE A 531 -18.36 2.06 12.86
CA PHE A 531 -19.77 1.66 12.95
C PHE A 531 -19.91 0.33 13.67
N ASP A 532 -20.98 0.20 14.46
CA ASP A 532 -21.29 -0.98 15.27
C ASP A 532 -20.17 -1.35 16.26
N ALA A 533 -19.29 -0.39 16.55
CA ALA A 533 -18.17 -0.53 17.48
C ALA A 533 -18.62 -0.35 18.94
N LYS A 534 -17.75 -0.77 19.86
CA LYS A 534 -17.85 -0.56 21.31
C LYS A 534 -16.67 0.26 21.81
N MET A 535 -16.40 1.35 21.09
CA MET A 535 -15.27 2.27 21.26
C MET A 535 -15.67 3.57 21.98
N GLY A 536 -16.80 3.59 22.69
CA GLY A 536 -17.23 4.74 23.48
C GLY A 536 -17.47 5.99 22.60
N PRO A 537 -16.89 7.16 22.93
CA PRO A 537 -17.05 8.40 22.15
C PRO A 537 -16.56 8.36 20.70
N LEU A 538 -15.90 7.28 20.27
CA LEU A 538 -15.51 7.07 18.88
C LEU A 538 -16.49 6.22 18.07
N ASN A 539 -17.58 5.73 18.68
CA ASN A 539 -18.61 5.00 17.95
C ASN A 539 -19.17 5.85 16.79
N ASP A 540 -19.35 5.21 15.64
CA ASP A 540 -19.84 5.80 14.38
C ASP A 540 -18.93 6.90 13.78
N GLU A 541 -17.74 7.13 14.34
CA GLU A 541 -16.76 8.11 13.85
C GLU A 541 -15.76 7.50 12.88
N MET A 542 -14.95 8.35 12.23
CA MET A 542 -13.81 7.93 11.42
C MET A 542 -12.49 8.20 12.15
N VAL A 543 -11.56 7.24 12.06
CA VAL A 543 -10.17 7.39 12.52
C VAL A 543 -9.19 7.25 11.35
N GLN A 544 -8.05 7.93 11.44
CA GLN A 544 -6.92 7.85 10.51
C GLN A 544 -5.75 7.12 11.18
N ILE A 545 -5.17 6.14 10.47
CA ILE A 545 -3.97 5.43 10.89
C ILE A 545 -2.71 6.15 10.36
N CYS A 546 -1.76 6.43 11.24
CA CYS A 546 -0.47 7.05 10.92
C CYS A 546 0.65 6.00 10.94
N PHE A 547 1.50 5.94 9.91
CA PHE A 547 2.55 4.91 9.83
C PHE A 547 3.90 5.38 10.37
N ASN A 548 4.50 6.45 9.82
CA ASN A 548 5.90 6.78 10.13
C ASN A 548 6.15 7.02 11.61
N LYS A 549 5.28 7.82 12.22
CA LYS A 549 5.12 7.92 13.67
C LYS A 549 3.76 7.28 13.98
N PRO A 550 3.74 6.04 14.49
CA PRO A 550 2.52 5.33 14.81
C PRO A 550 1.63 6.16 15.73
N ASP A 551 0.41 6.41 15.27
CA ASP A 551 -0.60 7.20 15.96
C ASP A 551 -1.96 6.86 15.34
N LEU A 552 -3.01 7.02 16.12
CA LEU A 552 -4.38 6.93 15.67
C LEU A 552 -5.01 8.31 15.88
N LEU A 553 -5.51 8.91 14.80
CA LEU A 553 -6.13 10.23 14.86
C LEU A 553 -7.65 10.10 14.72
N ARG A 554 -8.42 10.71 15.61
CA ARG A 554 -9.86 10.96 15.40
C ARG A 554 -10.02 12.03 14.32
N VAL A 555 -10.92 11.80 13.37
CA VAL A 555 -11.28 12.77 12.32
C VAL A 555 -12.62 13.40 12.66
N LEU A 556 -12.59 14.64 13.12
CA LEU A 556 -13.76 15.42 13.54
C LEU A 556 -14.32 16.19 12.35
N TRP A 557 -15.46 15.76 11.85
CA TRP A 557 -16.14 16.41 10.73
C TRP A 557 -16.85 17.69 11.16
N ASN A 558 -16.78 18.71 10.32
CA ASN A 558 -17.51 19.96 10.46
C ASN A 558 -18.37 20.18 9.21
N HIS A 559 -19.69 20.12 9.40
CA HIS A 559 -20.70 20.33 8.37
C HIS A 559 -21.48 21.64 8.56
N ARG A 560 -21.03 22.53 9.43
CA ARG A 560 -21.77 23.76 9.78
C ARG A 560 -21.70 24.85 8.70
N GLY A 561 -20.78 24.71 7.74
CA GLY A 561 -20.59 25.64 6.62
C GLY A 561 -21.26 25.19 5.32
N SER A 562 -20.94 25.87 4.22
CA SER A 562 -21.33 25.50 2.86
C SER A 562 -20.61 24.25 2.32
N ARG A 563 -19.45 23.89 2.90
CA ARG A 563 -18.68 22.69 2.56
C ARG A 563 -18.26 21.90 3.80
N PRO A 564 -18.09 20.57 3.69
CA PRO A 564 -17.47 19.79 4.76
C PRO A 564 -16.00 20.17 4.92
N GLN A 565 -15.56 20.19 6.17
CA GLN A 565 -14.17 20.42 6.59
C GLN A 565 -13.87 19.48 7.78
N ALA A 566 -12.61 19.26 8.14
CA ALA A 566 -12.30 18.45 9.31
C ALA A 566 -11.18 19.00 10.18
N SER A 567 -11.15 18.50 11.40
CA SER A 567 -10.01 18.57 12.32
C SER A 567 -9.52 17.17 12.64
N VAL A 568 -8.22 17.00 12.87
CA VAL A 568 -7.65 15.75 13.39
C VAL A 568 -7.02 15.96 14.75
N VAL A 569 -7.21 14.98 15.65
CA VAL A 569 -6.62 14.95 17.00
C VAL A 569 -6.19 13.53 17.34
N SER A 570 -5.04 13.37 17.98
CA SER A 570 -4.52 12.05 18.38
C SER A 570 -5.38 11.43 19.50
N ILE A 571 -5.53 10.11 19.50
CA ILE A 571 -6.29 9.38 20.52
C ILE A 571 -5.52 8.20 21.13
N ALA A 572 -4.57 7.61 20.40
CA ALA A 572 -3.71 6.54 20.89
C ALA A 572 -2.40 6.48 20.08
N SER A 573 -1.24 6.44 20.75
CA SER A 573 0.07 6.49 20.09
C SER A 573 1.07 5.42 20.53
N ASP A 574 0.70 4.53 21.44
CA ASP A 574 1.61 3.57 22.08
C ASP A 574 1.80 2.27 21.26
N PHE A 575 1.63 2.35 19.94
CA PHE A 575 1.80 1.20 19.06
C PHE A 575 3.24 0.68 19.10
N SER A 576 3.38 -0.63 19.25
CA SER A 576 4.65 -1.34 19.22
C SER A 576 4.94 -1.97 17.85
N THR A 577 3.95 -1.97 16.97
CA THR A 577 3.98 -2.55 15.62
C THR A 577 3.61 -1.51 14.56
N PRO A 578 4.15 -1.57 13.33
CA PRO A 578 3.82 -0.59 12.29
C PRO A 578 2.36 -0.76 11.85
N PRO A 579 1.48 0.25 12.01
CA PRO A 579 0.07 0.10 11.65
C PRO A 579 -0.16 0.45 10.18
N LEU A 580 -0.94 -0.35 9.46
CA LEU A 580 -1.31 -0.12 8.05
C LEU A 580 -2.83 -0.08 7.86
N ASN A 581 -3.50 -1.18 8.18
CA ASN A 581 -4.92 -1.39 7.93
C ASN A 581 -5.62 -2.03 9.12
N GLY A 582 -6.90 -1.70 9.32
CA GLY A 582 -7.66 -2.22 10.44
C GLY A 582 -9.16 -2.32 10.17
N SER A 583 -9.83 -3.02 11.07
CA SER A 583 -11.27 -3.27 11.04
C SER A 583 -11.82 -3.49 12.44
N ILE A 584 -13.13 -3.28 12.60
CA ILE A 584 -13.84 -3.60 13.85
C ILE A 584 -14.14 -5.09 13.88
N ASN A 585 -13.83 -5.73 15.00
CA ASN A 585 -14.24 -7.10 15.23
C ASN A 585 -15.70 -7.13 15.72
N PRO A 586 -16.64 -7.78 15.02
CA PRO A 586 -18.04 -7.83 15.44
C PRO A 586 -18.25 -8.58 16.77
N ALA A 587 -17.32 -9.44 17.19
CA ALA A 587 -17.46 -10.21 18.43
C ALA A 587 -17.30 -9.34 19.69
N ASP A 588 -16.42 -8.34 19.68
CA ASP A 588 -16.16 -7.48 20.84
C ASP A 588 -16.32 -5.97 20.57
N GLY A 589 -16.54 -5.58 19.31
CA GLY A 589 -16.69 -4.19 18.88
C GLY A 589 -15.41 -3.37 18.97
N GLN A 590 -14.24 -3.98 19.17
CA GLN A 590 -12.96 -3.26 19.30
C GLN A 590 -12.25 -3.14 17.95
N LEU A 591 -11.34 -2.17 17.84
CA LEU A 591 -10.56 -1.92 16.64
C LEU A 591 -9.28 -2.77 16.63
N TYR A 592 -9.09 -3.57 15.59
CA TYR A 592 -7.86 -4.32 15.36
C TYR A 592 -7.11 -3.75 14.16
N ILE A 593 -5.80 -3.60 14.31
CA ILE A 593 -4.93 -3.01 13.30
C ILE A 593 -3.79 -3.98 13.02
N ALA A 594 -3.62 -4.33 11.75
CA ALA A 594 -2.50 -5.09 11.23
C ALA A 594 -1.53 -4.15 10.50
N GLY A 595 -0.27 -4.53 10.49
CA GLY A 595 0.66 -3.89 9.57
C GLY A 595 2.08 -4.44 9.65
N PHE A 596 2.89 -3.96 8.71
CA PHE A 596 4.30 -4.31 8.62
C PHE A 596 5.11 -3.12 8.08
N GLN A 597 6.42 -3.22 8.20
CA GLN A 597 7.38 -2.38 7.50
C GLN A 597 8.47 -3.25 6.87
N ILE A 598 8.94 -2.86 5.69
CA ILE A 598 10.25 -3.26 5.20
C ILE A 598 11.27 -2.30 5.84
N ALA A 599 12.40 -2.82 6.31
CA ALA A 599 13.32 -2.02 7.09
C ALA A 599 13.82 -0.82 6.29
N GLY A 600 13.80 0.35 6.95
CA GLY A 600 14.22 1.61 6.36
C GLY A 600 13.14 2.33 5.54
N TRP A 601 11.85 1.99 5.59
CA TRP A 601 10.78 2.81 4.99
C TRP A 601 10.40 4.07 5.82
N GLY A 602 11.26 4.46 6.78
CA GLY A 602 11.05 5.70 7.56
C GLY A 602 10.08 5.56 8.72
N ASN A 603 9.98 4.40 9.36
CA ASN A 603 9.23 4.22 10.61
C ASN A 603 10.15 4.34 11.85
N THR A 604 9.63 4.85 12.97
CA THR A 604 10.38 4.98 14.23
C THR A 604 10.45 3.68 15.06
N LEU A 605 9.65 2.66 14.71
CA LEU A 605 9.58 1.38 15.42
C LEU A 605 10.69 0.39 15.03
N LYS A 606 11.03 -0.49 15.97
CA LYS A 606 11.99 -1.58 15.77
C LYS A 606 11.34 -2.90 15.32
N THR A 607 10.04 -3.06 15.56
CA THR A 607 9.27 -4.23 15.15
C THR A 607 8.89 -4.12 13.68
N LEU A 608 8.98 -5.23 12.93
CA LEU A 608 8.75 -5.23 11.48
C LEU A 608 7.32 -5.56 11.10
N THR A 609 6.54 -6.22 11.95
CA THR A 609 5.20 -6.72 11.62
C THR A 609 4.46 -7.04 12.91
N GLY A 610 3.14 -6.90 12.92
CA GLY A 610 2.32 -7.25 14.06
C GLY A 610 0.86 -6.89 13.89
N ILE A 611 0.08 -7.33 14.88
CA ILE A 611 -1.33 -6.96 15.03
C ILE A 611 -1.52 -6.42 16.44
N GLU A 612 -2.23 -5.31 16.54
CA GLU A 612 -2.55 -4.65 17.80
C GLU A 612 -4.05 -4.38 17.88
N ARG A 613 -4.61 -4.52 19.08
CA ARG A 613 -6.01 -4.15 19.38
C ARG A 613 -6.02 -2.84 20.14
N VAL A 614 -6.72 -1.84 19.60
CA VAL A 614 -7.08 -0.63 20.33
C VAL A 614 -8.36 -0.92 21.09
N ARG A 615 -8.28 -0.99 22.41
CA ARG A 615 -9.39 -1.32 23.31
C ARG A 615 -9.83 -0.10 24.09
N HIS A 616 -11.14 0.14 24.11
CA HIS A 616 -11.75 1.14 24.98
C HIS A 616 -11.89 0.59 26.40
N THR A 617 -11.42 1.33 27.41
CA THR A 617 -11.39 0.89 28.82
C THR A 617 -12.65 1.25 29.60
N GLY A 618 -13.52 2.09 29.03
CA GLY A 618 -14.66 2.68 29.74
C GLY A 618 -14.32 3.99 30.47
N ALA A 619 -13.05 4.41 30.51
CA ALA A 619 -12.68 5.70 31.07
C ALA A 619 -13.23 6.86 30.21
N PRO A 620 -13.54 8.03 30.80
CA PRO A 620 -14.05 9.17 30.04
C PRO A 620 -13.07 9.64 28.96
N SER A 621 -13.56 10.10 27.82
CA SER A 621 -12.71 10.74 26.80
C SER A 621 -12.27 12.13 27.25
N LEU A 622 -10.96 12.37 27.19
CA LEU A 622 -10.34 13.68 27.45
C LEU A 622 -10.05 14.46 26.16
N THR A 623 -10.38 13.90 24.99
CA THR A 623 -10.23 14.60 23.70
C THR A 623 -11.52 15.35 23.33
N PRO A 624 -11.42 16.47 22.60
CA PRO A 624 -12.61 17.19 22.15
C PRO A 624 -13.50 16.30 21.26
N ARG A 625 -14.82 16.44 21.42
CA ARG A 625 -15.83 15.87 20.51
C ARG A 625 -16.17 16.79 19.35
N GLU A 626 -15.90 18.08 19.48
CA GLU A 626 -16.03 19.06 18.39
C GLU A 626 -14.90 20.10 18.46
N ILE A 627 -14.38 20.47 17.28
CA ILE A 627 -13.40 21.56 17.10
C ILE A 627 -13.87 22.39 15.92
N ILE A 628 -14.36 23.60 16.20
CA ILE A 628 -15.01 24.45 15.20
C ILE A 628 -14.31 25.81 15.14
N PRO A 629 -13.53 26.07 14.07
CA PRO A 629 -13.13 27.42 13.72
C PRO A 629 -14.35 28.27 13.30
N THR A 630 -14.45 29.46 13.87
CA THR A 630 -15.56 30.41 13.67
C THR A 630 -15.04 31.78 13.24
N ASP A 631 -15.94 32.70 12.91
CA ASP A 631 -15.63 34.07 12.51
C ASP A 631 -14.98 34.91 13.63
N ARG A 632 -15.07 34.47 14.88
CA ARG A 632 -14.54 35.18 16.05
C ARG A 632 -13.51 34.40 16.85
N GLY A 633 -13.25 33.14 16.54
CA GLY A 633 -12.41 32.29 17.38
C GLY A 633 -12.63 30.80 17.20
N ILE A 634 -12.24 30.01 18.19
CA ILE A 634 -12.31 28.54 18.16
C ILE A 634 -13.24 28.04 19.26
N LEU A 635 -14.19 27.19 18.90
CA LEU A 635 -15.03 26.44 19.84
C LEU A 635 -14.46 25.03 20.01
N LEU A 636 -14.19 24.65 21.26
CA LEU A 636 -13.86 23.28 21.67
C LEU A 636 -14.99 22.74 22.56
N ARG A 637 -15.50 21.54 22.26
CA ARG A 637 -16.48 20.84 23.10
C ARG A 637 -15.93 19.52 23.58
N PHE A 638 -16.19 19.18 24.84
CA PHE A 638 -15.75 17.95 25.49
C PHE A 638 -16.94 17.18 26.08
N ASP A 639 -16.72 15.92 26.43
CA ASP A 639 -17.71 15.10 27.15
C ASP A 639 -17.62 15.25 28.68
N VAL A 640 -16.49 15.78 29.15
CA VAL A 640 -16.19 16.02 30.57
C VAL A 640 -16.33 17.50 30.95
N ALA A 641 -16.65 17.76 32.21
CA ALA A 641 -16.58 19.11 32.75
C ALA A 641 -15.11 19.57 32.82
N LEU A 642 -14.86 20.84 32.50
CA LEU A 642 -13.54 21.45 32.48
C LEU A 642 -13.27 22.19 33.79
N ASP A 643 -12.01 22.24 34.21
CA ASP A 643 -11.57 23.13 35.28
C ASP A 643 -11.78 24.59 34.83
N PRO A 644 -12.61 25.39 35.53
CA PRO A 644 -12.95 26.73 35.06
C PRO A 644 -11.74 27.65 34.96
N ALA A 645 -10.83 27.61 35.94
CA ALA A 645 -9.68 28.51 35.98
C ALA A 645 -8.69 28.23 34.85
N LYS A 646 -8.48 26.95 34.50
CA LYS A 646 -7.64 26.55 33.37
C LYS A 646 -8.35 26.82 32.04
N ALA A 647 -9.64 26.52 31.94
CA ALA A 647 -10.40 26.68 30.69
C ALA A 647 -10.54 28.15 30.29
N THR A 648 -10.76 29.07 31.22
CA THR A 648 -10.93 30.50 30.94
C THR A 648 -9.62 31.29 30.90
N ASN A 649 -8.46 30.64 31.05
CA ASN A 649 -7.17 31.30 30.90
C ASN A 649 -6.72 31.25 29.43
N PRO A 650 -6.74 32.36 28.67
CA PRO A 650 -6.32 32.40 27.27
C PRO A 650 -4.85 31.98 27.05
N ASP A 651 -3.96 32.09 28.05
CA ASP A 651 -2.56 31.67 27.94
C ASP A 651 -2.38 30.15 27.88
N ASN A 652 -3.43 29.39 28.19
CA ASN A 652 -3.44 27.93 28.03
C ASN A 652 -3.71 27.49 26.59
N TYR A 653 -3.90 28.42 25.65
CA TYR A 653 -4.15 28.15 24.24
C TYR A 653 -3.08 28.75 23.34
N SER A 654 -2.78 28.07 22.23
CA SER A 654 -1.80 28.56 21.25
C SER A 654 -2.20 28.17 19.84
N PHE A 655 -1.94 29.08 18.90
CA PHE A 655 -2.35 28.92 17.51
C PHE A 655 -1.21 29.24 16.56
N ALA A 656 -1.10 28.46 15.50
CA ALA A 656 -0.17 28.72 14.41
C ALA A 656 -0.84 28.39 13.06
N THR A 657 -0.63 29.23 12.06
CA THR A 657 -1.18 29.05 10.71
C THR A 657 -0.06 29.08 9.67
N TRP A 658 -0.23 28.30 8.60
CA TRP A 658 0.68 28.30 7.46
C TRP A 658 0.01 27.76 6.19
N HIS A 659 0.70 27.98 5.08
CA HIS A 659 0.40 27.47 3.75
C HIS A 659 1.49 26.50 3.29
N TYR A 660 1.13 25.70 2.30
CA TYR A 660 1.96 24.75 1.61
C TYR A 660 2.20 25.19 0.16
N LYS A 661 3.25 24.63 -0.44
CA LYS A 661 3.55 24.81 -1.85
C LYS A 661 3.60 23.46 -2.54
N ARG A 662 2.68 23.26 -3.49
CA ARG A 662 2.70 22.10 -4.38
C ARG A 662 3.82 22.25 -5.42
N ALA A 663 4.74 21.30 -5.47
CA ALA A 663 5.89 21.33 -6.37
C ALA A 663 6.39 19.92 -6.72
N HIS A 664 7.20 19.79 -7.77
CA HIS A 664 7.85 18.52 -8.14
C HIS A 664 8.91 18.06 -7.13
N THR A 665 9.35 18.94 -6.23
CA THR A 665 10.18 18.60 -5.08
C THR A 665 9.37 17.84 -4.03
N TYR A 666 10.03 17.00 -3.24
CA TYR A 666 9.36 16.18 -2.23
C TYR A 666 8.84 17.03 -1.05
N GLY A 667 7.54 16.96 -0.76
CA GLY A 667 6.90 17.69 0.33
C GLY A 667 6.92 19.21 0.16
N SER A 668 6.70 19.93 1.24
CA SER A 668 6.69 21.40 1.27
C SER A 668 7.33 21.95 2.53
N ALA A 669 8.01 23.09 2.40
CA ALA A 669 8.25 24.00 3.51
C ALA A 669 6.92 24.56 4.05
N GLN A 670 6.96 25.21 5.21
CA GLN A 670 5.81 25.98 5.72
C GLN A 670 5.97 27.45 5.32
N TYR A 671 4.89 28.04 4.81
CA TYR A 671 4.86 29.42 4.35
C TYR A 671 3.85 30.24 5.15
N LYS A 672 4.27 31.44 5.54
CA LYS A 672 3.41 32.47 6.12
C LYS A 672 2.47 33.03 5.06
N ALA A 673 1.47 33.79 5.49
CA ALA A 673 0.55 34.51 4.61
C ALA A 673 1.26 35.52 3.69
N ASP A 674 2.44 36.04 4.07
CA ASP A 674 3.26 36.94 3.24
C ASP A 674 4.16 36.20 2.23
N GLY A 675 4.07 34.86 2.17
CA GLY A 675 4.83 34.01 1.27
C GLY A 675 6.26 33.68 1.72
N LYS A 676 6.73 34.22 2.86
CA LYS A 676 8.03 33.83 3.44
C LYS A 676 7.91 32.47 4.15
N THR A 677 9.03 31.77 4.29
CA THR A 677 9.06 30.54 5.09
C THR A 677 8.81 30.85 6.56
N GLY A 678 7.97 30.06 7.22
CA GLY A 678 7.59 30.25 8.61
C GLY A 678 6.13 29.95 8.89
N ASN A 679 5.74 30.24 10.12
CA ASN A 679 4.37 30.16 10.61
C ASN A 679 3.91 31.53 11.10
N ASP A 680 2.64 31.84 10.92
CA ASP A 680 1.97 32.98 11.56
C ASP A 680 1.40 32.53 12.90
N TRP A 681 1.89 33.11 14.00
CA TRP A 681 1.42 32.80 15.35
C TRP A 681 0.29 33.74 15.73
N LEU A 682 -0.81 33.18 16.24
CA LEU A 682 -1.95 33.94 16.75
C LEU A 682 -2.06 33.79 18.26
N THR A 683 -2.42 34.87 18.94
CA THR A 683 -2.58 34.93 20.39
C THR A 683 -4.06 34.96 20.74
N ALA A 684 -4.49 34.11 21.68
CA ALA A 684 -5.83 34.17 22.22
C ALA A 684 -6.04 35.53 22.92
N SER A 685 -7.13 36.24 22.60
CA SER A 685 -7.53 37.46 23.32
C SER A 685 -8.28 37.12 24.61
N SER A 686 -9.14 36.11 24.55
CA SER A 686 -10.08 35.75 25.62
C SER A 686 -10.43 34.26 25.55
N ALA A 687 -10.93 33.70 26.66
CA ALA A 687 -11.46 32.35 26.72
C ALA A 687 -12.67 32.32 27.66
N TYR A 688 -13.77 31.71 27.20
CA TYR A 688 -15.05 31.67 27.90
C TYR A 688 -15.50 30.23 28.07
N LEU A 689 -15.94 29.86 29.27
CA LEU A 689 -16.51 28.55 29.56
C LEU A 689 -18.03 28.58 29.31
N SER A 690 -18.58 27.52 28.72
CA SER A 690 -20.02 27.37 28.55
C SER A 690 -20.74 27.17 29.88
N GLN A 691 -22.05 27.40 29.89
CA GLN A 691 -22.88 27.26 31.09
C GLN A 691 -22.92 25.83 31.65
N ASP A 692 -22.76 24.81 30.78
CA ASP A 692 -22.66 23.40 31.17
C ASP A 692 -21.26 22.99 31.65
N GLY A 693 -20.27 23.89 31.57
CA GLY A 693 -18.89 23.64 31.95
C GLY A 693 -18.12 22.68 31.04
N LYS A 694 -18.66 22.28 29.89
CA LYS A 694 -18.06 21.25 29.00
C LYS A 694 -17.50 21.79 27.70
N SER A 695 -17.63 23.08 27.45
CA SER A 695 -17.17 23.71 26.22
C SER A 695 -16.42 25.00 26.53
N VAL A 696 -15.43 25.31 25.70
CA VAL A 696 -14.70 26.56 25.77
C VAL A 696 -14.70 27.24 24.41
N PHE A 697 -15.00 28.53 24.40
CA PHE A 697 -14.83 29.39 23.24
C PHE A 697 -13.61 30.29 23.46
N ILE A 698 -12.65 30.24 22.54
CA ILE A 698 -11.41 31.01 22.59
C ILE A 698 -11.48 32.10 21.52
N GLY A 699 -11.46 33.37 21.94
CA GLY A 699 -11.37 34.51 21.04
C GLY A 699 -9.99 34.60 20.40
N VAL A 700 -9.93 34.66 19.06
CA VAL A 700 -8.66 34.71 18.31
C VAL A 700 -8.72 35.86 17.30
N PRO A 701 -8.16 37.03 17.63
CA PRO A 701 -8.15 38.18 16.73
C PRO A 701 -7.37 37.88 15.45
N GLY A 702 -7.91 38.31 14.30
CA GLY A 702 -7.23 38.20 13.00
C GLY A 702 -7.19 36.80 12.42
N LEU A 703 -7.99 35.85 12.92
CA LEU A 703 -8.16 34.53 12.31
C LEU A 703 -8.68 34.65 10.87
N LYS A 704 -8.05 33.94 9.93
CA LYS A 704 -8.37 33.96 8.49
C LYS A 704 -8.40 32.54 7.94
N PRO A 705 -9.16 32.27 6.86
CA PRO A 705 -9.07 31.00 6.17
C PRO A 705 -7.63 30.69 5.77
N VAL A 706 -7.21 29.44 5.95
CA VAL A 706 -5.82 29.01 5.78
C VAL A 706 -5.77 27.51 5.47
N GLU A 707 -4.73 27.06 4.76
CA GLU A 707 -4.55 25.64 4.45
C GLU A 707 -4.27 24.81 5.71
N GLN A 708 -3.61 25.39 6.71
CA GLN A 708 -3.34 24.69 7.96
C GLN A 708 -3.41 25.63 9.15
N LEU A 709 -4.25 25.27 10.11
CA LEU A 709 -4.34 25.84 11.44
C LEU A 709 -4.02 24.74 12.47
N ARG A 710 -3.03 24.99 13.31
CA ARG A 710 -2.75 24.22 14.53
C ARG A 710 -3.43 24.90 15.71
N ILE A 711 -4.20 24.14 16.47
CA ILE A 711 -4.83 24.56 17.73
C ILE A 711 -4.20 23.75 18.85
N GLY A 712 -3.51 24.39 19.80
CA GLY A 712 -2.94 23.74 20.97
C GLY A 712 -3.59 24.21 22.26
N TRP A 713 -3.76 23.29 23.22
CA TRP A 713 -4.30 23.59 24.55
C TRP A 713 -3.53 22.87 25.65
N GLY A 714 -3.57 23.42 26.86
CA GLY A 714 -3.09 22.82 28.10
C GLY A 714 -4.05 23.15 29.24
N ILE A 715 -5.12 22.38 29.36
CA ILE A 715 -6.19 22.58 30.35
C ILE A 715 -6.32 21.34 31.24
N ALA A 716 -7.33 21.30 32.10
CA ALA A 716 -7.67 20.12 32.89
C ALA A 716 -9.18 19.92 32.93
N SER A 717 -9.61 18.69 33.17
CA SER A 717 -10.99 18.40 33.56
C SER A 717 -11.25 18.90 34.98
N ALA A 718 -12.51 19.09 35.35
CA ALA A 718 -12.92 19.42 36.72
C ALA A 718 -12.51 18.32 37.73
N ALA A 719 -12.27 17.09 37.25
CA ALA A 719 -11.75 15.98 38.05
C ALA A 719 -10.21 15.99 38.18
N GLY A 720 -9.52 17.00 37.64
CA GLY A 720 -8.08 17.18 37.76
C GLY A 720 -7.23 16.44 36.72
N ALA A 721 -7.84 15.70 35.79
CA ALA A 721 -7.08 15.06 34.70
C ALA A 721 -6.53 16.11 33.73
N GLU A 722 -5.22 16.09 33.47
CA GLU A 722 -4.57 17.00 32.54
C GLU A 722 -4.94 16.70 31.09
N MET A 723 -5.16 17.76 30.31
CA MET A 723 -5.57 17.71 28.92
C MET A 723 -4.65 18.63 28.12
N ARG A 724 -3.60 18.05 27.54
CA ARG A 724 -2.59 18.80 26.77
C ARG A 724 -2.37 18.19 25.41
N GLN A 725 -2.79 18.88 24.36
CA GLN A 725 -2.71 18.34 23.01
C GLN A 725 -2.73 19.42 21.93
N ASN A 726 -2.64 18.96 20.68
CA ASN A 726 -2.91 19.77 19.51
C ASN A 726 -3.95 19.10 18.62
N ALA A 727 -4.72 19.92 17.92
CA ALA A 727 -5.49 19.54 16.76
C ALA A 727 -5.01 20.30 15.53
N TYR A 728 -5.27 19.72 14.37
CA TYR A 728 -4.90 20.28 13.07
C TYR A 728 -6.12 20.34 12.17
N THR A 729 -6.38 21.51 11.61
CA THR A 729 -7.57 21.77 10.81
C THR A 729 -7.23 22.60 9.58
N THR A 730 -8.02 22.43 8.53
CA THR A 730 -8.00 23.27 7.33
C THR A 730 -9.31 24.05 7.22
N PRO A 731 -9.36 25.28 7.77
CA PRO A 731 -10.56 26.10 7.70
C PRO A 731 -10.57 26.93 6.39
N TYR A 732 -11.24 26.41 5.37
CA TYR A 732 -11.59 27.11 4.13
C TYR A 732 -12.63 28.21 4.34
N GLU A 733 -13.54 28.02 5.29
CA GLU A 733 -14.57 28.99 5.65
C GLU A 733 -14.88 28.93 7.15
N PHE A 734 -15.39 30.04 7.65
CA PHE A 734 -15.80 30.17 9.05
C PHE A 734 -17.30 30.28 9.18
N THR A 735 -17.81 29.66 10.24
CA THR A 735 -19.20 29.81 10.65
C THR A 735 -19.34 30.96 11.62
N LYS A 736 -20.49 31.64 11.59
CA LYS A 736 -20.80 32.69 12.55
C LYS A 736 -20.96 32.07 13.94
N PHE A 737 -20.19 32.54 14.92
CA PHE A 737 -20.38 32.12 16.30
C PHE A 737 -21.57 32.85 16.92
N ASP A 738 -22.55 32.11 17.44
CA ASP A 738 -23.63 32.65 18.27
C ASP A 738 -23.50 32.12 19.71
N PRO A 739 -23.12 32.96 20.69
CA PRO A 739 -22.80 32.48 22.02
C PRO A 739 -24.05 31.98 22.77
N VAL A 740 -25.24 32.50 22.46
CA VAL A 740 -26.48 32.04 23.09
C VAL A 740 -26.84 30.67 22.55
N ALA A 741 -26.84 30.51 21.21
CA ALA A 741 -27.14 29.23 20.58
C ALA A 741 -26.12 28.13 20.95
N GLU A 742 -24.86 28.53 21.20
CA GLU A 742 -23.79 27.61 21.58
C GLU A 742 -23.71 27.35 23.10
N GLY A 743 -24.61 27.93 23.92
CA GLY A 743 -24.71 27.63 25.35
C GLY A 743 -23.75 28.39 26.27
N PHE A 744 -23.27 29.55 25.83
CA PHE A 744 -22.42 30.47 26.62
C PHE A 744 -23.22 31.63 27.22
N GLY A 745 -24.48 31.81 26.82
CA GLY A 745 -25.27 32.97 27.19
C GLY A 745 -24.84 34.24 26.43
N PRO A 746 -25.35 35.43 26.81
CA PRO A 746 -25.10 36.68 26.10
C PRO A 746 -23.73 37.28 26.45
N ILE A 747 -22.65 36.56 26.13
CA ILE A 747 -21.28 37.05 26.32
C ILE A 747 -20.85 37.96 25.17
N ASN A 748 -20.14 39.05 25.50
CA ASN A 748 -19.44 39.86 24.51
C ASN A 748 -18.02 39.31 24.33
N ILE A 749 -17.69 38.89 23.11
CA ILE A 749 -16.38 38.31 22.81
C ILE A 749 -15.35 39.42 22.66
N ASP A 750 -14.41 39.49 23.60
CA ASP A 750 -13.29 40.41 23.55
C ASP A 750 -12.24 39.91 22.55
N LEU A 751 -12.10 40.64 21.45
CA LEU A 751 -11.10 40.42 20.40
C LEU A 751 -9.98 41.48 20.43
N THR A 752 -9.83 42.20 21.53
CA THR A 752 -8.72 43.13 21.71
C THR A 752 -7.41 42.36 21.65
N PRO A 753 -6.50 42.68 20.70
CA PRO A 753 -5.24 41.97 20.59
C PRO A 753 -4.43 42.03 21.88
N ARG A 754 -3.99 40.87 22.38
CA ARG A 754 -3.06 40.75 23.50
C ARG A 754 -1.63 40.64 23.00
N ALA A 755 -0.69 41.18 23.76
CA ALA A 755 0.71 40.85 23.57
C ALA A 755 0.91 39.35 23.81
N ALA A 756 1.65 38.68 22.94
CA ALA A 756 2.04 37.31 23.17
C ALA A 756 2.87 37.22 24.45
N VAL A 757 2.57 36.24 25.31
CA VAL A 757 3.45 35.92 26.44
C VAL A 757 4.82 35.58 25.90
N ALA A 758 5.86 36.24 26.44
CA ALA A 758 7.23 35.99 26.04
C ALA A 758 7.54 34.50 26.18
N LYS A 759 7.76 33.82 25.05
CA LYS A 759 8.23 32.44 25.07
C LYS A 759 9.59 32.43 25.75
N LYS A 760 9.82 31.48 26.67
CA LYS A 760 11.16 31.22 27.18
C LYS A 760 12.09 31.01 25.99
N ALA A 761 13.29 31.59 26.06
CA ALA A 761 14.32 31.37 25.05
C ALA A 761 14.49 29.86 24.86
N GLU A 762 14.42 29.40 23.60
CA GLU A 762 14.61 27.99 23.29
C GLU A 762 16.02 27.57 23.70
N VAL A 763 16.12 26.49 24.46
CA VAL A 763 17.41 25.98 24.94
C VAL A 763 18.15 25.37 23.75
N ILE A 764 19.34 25.89 23.47
CA ILE A 764 20.21 25.32 22.43
C ILE A 764 21.13 24.28 23.08
N SER A 765 20.81 23.00 22.91
CA SER A 765 21.60 21.89 23.46
C SER A 765 21.55 20.64 22.59
N ALA A 766 22.51 19.74 22.77
CA ALA A 766 22.51 18.44 22.08
C ALA A 766 21.33 17.55 22.52
N ASP A 767 20.92 17.62 23.79
CA ASP A 767 19.76 16.87 24.29
C ASP A 767 18.45 17.35 23.65
N GLU A 768 18.30 18.66 23.49
CA GLU A 768 17.16 19.23 22.77
C GLU A 768 17.19 18.82 21.30
N GLY A 769 18.37 18.83 20.66
CA GLY A 769 18.54 18.32 19.31
C GLY A 769 18.11 16.85 19.16
N LYS A 770 18.48 15.98 20.10
CA LYS A 770 18.05 14.58 20.14
C LYS A 770 16.53 14.46 20.29
N ARG A 771 15.92 15.29 21.16
CA ARG A 771 14.46 15.35 21.34
C ARG A 771 13.76 15.74 20.05
N ILE A 772 14.23 16.78 19.35
CA ILE A 772 13.68 17.24 18.07
C ILE A 772 13.84 16.16 16.99
N ALA A 773 15.00 15.54 16.89
CA ALA A 773 15.25 14.47 15.91
C ALA A 773 14.30 13.28 16.10
N THR A 774 13.92 12.98 17.34
CA THR A 774 12.93 11.95 17.67
C THR A 774 11.51 12.45 17.33
N MET A 775 11.17 13.66 17.75
CA MET A 775 9.84 14.26 17.60
C MET A 775 9.41 14.39 16.14
N PHE A 776 10.33 14.75 15.23
CA PHE A 776 10.09 14.86 13.80
C PHE A 776 10.42 13.57 13.01
N GLY A 777 10.75 12.47 13.70
CA GLY A 777 11.05 11.20 13.04
C GLY A 777 12.33 11.22 12.18
N CYS A 778 13.22 12.20 12.34
CA CYS A 778 14.46 12.30 11.55
C CYS A 778 15.30 11.02 11.64
N VAL A 779 15.31 10.38 12.80
CA VAL A 779 16.05 9.13 13.06
C VAL A 779 15.47 7.90 12.33
N ALA A 780 14.24 7.99 11.81
CA ALA A 780 13.66 6.96 10.95
C ALA A 780 14.33 6.92 9.57
N CYS A 781 14.90 8.06 9.15
CA CYS A 781 15.58 8.24 7.87
C CYS A 781 17.11 8.39 8.02
N HIS A 782 17.62 8.86 9.16
CA HIS A 782 19.04 9.14 9.38
C HIS A 782 19.58 8.32 10.55
N SER A 783 20.54 7.43 10.28
CA SER A 783 21.15 6.60 11.33
C SER A 783 22.05 7.42 12.24
N VAL A 784 21.91 7.21 13.56
CA VAL A 784 22.72 7.90 14.60
C VAL A 784 23.72 6.98 15.29
N THR A 785 23.70 5.68 14.98
CA THR A 785 24.64 4.66 15.49
C THR A 785 25.34 3.97 14.32
N ASP A 786 26.30 3.07 14.59
CA ASP A 786 26.80 2.13 13.58
C ASP A 786 25.67 1.19 13.17
N THR A 787 24.80 1.68 12.29
CA THR A 787 23.80 0.85 11.65
C THR A 787 24.32 0.55 10.26
N THR A 788 24.39 -0.73 9.97
CA THR A 788 24.64 -1.28 8.65
C THR A 788 23.34 -1.34 7.81
N MET A 789 22.27 -0.69 8.26
CA MET A 789 21.03 -0.51 7.48
C MET A 789 21.22 0.60 6.46
N ALA A 790 20.78 0.37 5.22
CA ALA A 790 20.56 1.43 4.25
C ALA A 790 19.31 2.23 4.66
N ASN A 791 19.48 3.14 5.62
CA ASN A 791 18.46 4.13 5.88
C ASN A 791 18.23 4.98 4.62
N VAL A 792 17.01 5.52 4.48
CA VAL A 792 16.62 6.29 3.29
C VAL A 792 17.32 7.63 3.17
N GLY A 793 17.98 8.08 4.24
CA GLY A 793 18.87 9.24 4.25
C GLY A 793 20.30 8.89 4.68
N PRO A 794 21.25 9.83 4.50
CA PRO A 794 22.64 9.67 4.93
C PRO A 794 22.76 9.48 6.44
N SER A 795 23.71 8.65 6.87
CA SER A 795 24.07 8.51 8.30
C SER A 795 24.53 9.84 8.89
N TRP A 796 24.05 10.15 10.10
CA TRP A 796 24.53 11.27 10.92
C TRP A 796 25.75 10.90 11.75
N LYS A 797 25.97 9.61 12.02
CA LYS A 797 27.20 9.17 12.71
C LYS A 797 28.44 9.51 11.89
N GLY A 798 29.41 10.18 12.50
CA GLY A 798 30.65 10.64 11.87
C GLY A 798 30.43 11.66 10.76
N LEU A 799 29.22 12.22 10.62
CA LEU A 799 28.90 13.13 9.52
C LEU A 799 29.62 14.47 9.67
N PHE A 800 29.58 15.07 10.87
CA PHE A 800 30.16 16.39 11.07
C PHE A 800 31.68 16.38 10.87
N GLY A 801 32.18 17.23 9.97
CA GLY A 801 33.60 17.27 9.60
C GLY A 801 34.04 16.25 8.54
N SER A 802 33.17 15.33 8.11
CA SER A 802 33.47 14.38 7.02
C SER A 802 33.50 15.08 5.65
N LYS A 803 34.25 14.51 4.70
CA LYS A 803 34.15 14.89 3.28
C LYS A 803 32.89 14.31 2.66
N ARG A 804 32.18 15.11 1.88
CA ARG A 804 30.93 14.75 1.22
C ARG A 804 30.92 15.20 -0.22
N ASP A 805 30.77 14.22 -1.10
CA ASP A 805 30.49 14.46 -2.50
C ASP A 805 29.00 14.70 -2.69
N PHE A 806 28.69 15.73 -3.45
CA PHE A 806 27.32 16.14 -3.74
C PHE A 806 27.12 16.40 -5.22
N MET A 807 25.87 16.39 -5.62
CA MET A 807 25.42 16.93 -6.89
C MET A 807 24.27 17.90 -6.64
N THR A 808 24.28 19.02 -7.35
CA THR A 808 23.16 19.95 -7.34
C THR A 808 22.04 19.46 -8.26
N ASP A 809 20.83 19.98 -8.10
CA ASP A 809 19.72 19.67 -9.03
C ASP A 809 20.03 20.05 -10.50
N LYS A 810 21.04 20.89 -10.75
CA LYS A 810 21.56 21.22 -12.09
C LYS A 810 22.62 20.23 -12.60
N GLY A 811 22.84 19.12 -11.90
CA GLY A 811 23.82 18.10 -12.28
C GLY A 811 25.28 18.43 -11.95
N LYS A 812 25.56 19.59 -11.32
CA LYS A 812 26.95 19.98 -10.98
C LYS A 812 27.44 19.15 -9.81
N LYS A 813 28.50 18.37 -10.04
CA LYS A 813 29.21 17.62 -8.99
C LYS A 813 30.15 18.53 -8.20
N GLY A 814 30.32 18.24 -6.92
CA GLY A 814 31.29 18.91 -6.05
C GLY A 814 31.60 18.08 -4.82
N SER A 815 32.58 18.53 -4.04
CA SER A 815 32.95 17.94 -2.75
C SER A 815 33.13 19.04 -1.73
N LEU A 816 32.67 18.83 -0.50
CA LEU A 816 32.80 19.78 0.62
C LEU A 816 33.04 19.05 1.93
N THR A 817 33.37 19.80 2.98
CA THR A 817 33.35 19.28 4.36
C THR A 817 31.97 19.53 4.96
N ALA A 818 31.36 18.51 5.56
CA ALA A 818 30.05 18.60 6.21
C ALA A 818 30.14 19.39 7.53
N ASP A 819 30.20 20.72 7.41
CA ASP A 819 30.22 21.67 8.52
C ASP A 819 28.78 22.10 8.92
N ALA A 820 28.67 23.03 9.88
CA ALA A 820 27.38 23.50 10.35
C ALA A 820 26.56 24.23 9.25
N ARG A 821 27.24 24.87 8.29
CA ARG A 821 26.59 25.57 7.18
C ARG A 821 25.97 24.56 6.23
N TYR A 822 26.70 23.51 5.87
CA TYR A 822 26.20 22.41 5.04
C TYR A 822 25.00 21.70 5.70
N LEU A 823 25.07 21.41 7.01
CA LEU A 823 23.96 20.77 7.72
C LEU A 823 22.71 21.65 7.74
N ARG A 824 22.86 22.96 8.03
CA ARG A 824 21.74 23.90 7.99
C ARG A 824 21.12 23.99 6.59
N GLU A 825 21.93 24.12 5.55
CA GLU A 825 21.47 24.12 4.15
C GLU A 825 20.77 22.79 3.80
N SER A 826 21.28 21.65 4.25
CA SER A 826 20.66 20.34 3.98
C SER A 826 19.31 20.16 4.68
N ILE A 827 19.11 20.79 5.85
CA ILE A 827 17.83 20.76 6.59
C ILE A 827 16.79 21.67 5.92
N LEU A 828 17.21 22.86 5.48
CA LEU A 828 16.33 23.87 4.90
C LEU A 828 16.08 23.66 3.41
N GLU A 829 17.10 23.23 2.68
CA GLU A 829 17.12 23.09 1.22
C GLU A 829 17.72 21.71 0.82
N PRO A 830 17.08 20.59 1.18
CA PRO A 830 17.65 19.25 1.01
C PRO A 830 17.99 18.87 -0.43
N ASN A 831 17.42 19.58 -1.42
CA ASN A 831 17.72 19.33 -2.84
C ASN A 831 18.92 20.14 -3.38
N ALA A 832 19.39 21.17 -2.66
CA ALA A 832 20.45 22.06 -3.14
C ALA A 832 21.78 21.31 -3.39
N LYS A 833 22.15 20.40 -2.48
CA LYS A 833 23.39 19.60 -2.53
C LYS A 833 23.12 18.17 -2.08
N LYS A 834 22.49 17.36 -2.95
CA LYS A 834 22.21 15.95 -2.67
C LYS A 834 23.50 15.15 -2.62
N HIS A 835 23.67 14.33 -1.59
CA HIS A 835 24.78 13.39 -1.52
C HIS A 835 24.77 12.45 -2.73
N ALA A 836 25.95 12.18 -3.31
CA ALA A 836 26.06 11.51 -4.61
C ALA A 836 25.36 10.13 -4.66
N SER A 837 25.36 9.39 -3.55
CA SER A 837 24.71 8.07 -3.45
C SER A 837 23.18 8.12 -3.47
N PHE A 838 22.55 9.29 -3.30
CA PHE A 838 21.10 9.46 -3.24
C PHE A 838 20.52 10.18 -4.48
N ILE A 839 21.34 10.47 -5.49
CA ILE A 839 20.86 11.16 -6.72
C ILE A 839 19.87 10.29 -7.50
N LYS A 840 20.15 8.99 -7.60
CA LYS A 840 19.29 7.99 -8.26
C LYS A 840 18.31 7.30 -7.31
N SER A 841 18.23 7.78 -6.07
CA SER A 841 17.35 7.22 -5.05
C SER A 841 15.96 7.82 -5.20
N GLU A 842 14.94 7.00 -5.01
CA GLU A 842 13.54 7.45 -4.93
C GLU A 842 13.24 8.19 -3.62
N PHE A 843 14.14 8.09 -2.65
CA PHE A 843 14.03 8.73 -1.36
C PHE A 843 14.39 10.21 -1.43
N ALA A 844 13.58 11.03 -0.78
CA ALA A 844 13.79 12.46 -0.69
C ALA A 844 13.38 12.97 0.68
N MET A 845 14.08 14.01 1.14
CA MET A 845 13.80 14.70 2.38
C MET A 845 12.97 15.95 2.07
N PRO A 846 11.88 16.22 2.80
CA PRO A 846 11.17 17.49 2.68
C PRO A 846 11.97 18.63 3.31
N SER A 847 11.70 19.85 2.85
CA SER A 847 12.28 21.04 3.48
C SER A 847 11.71 21.23 4.89
N PHE A 848 12.58 21.50 5.85
CA PHE A 848 12.19 21.93 7.20
C PHE A 848 12.19 23.46 7.35
N ALA A 849 12.32 24.21 6.25
CA ALA A 849 12.19 25.66 6.28
C ALA A 849 10.79 26.07 6.73
N GLY A 850 10.74 26.95 7.72
CA GLY A 850 9.49 27.35 8.39
C GLY A 850 8.89 26.31 9.35
N VAL A 851 9.34 25.05 9.28
CA VAL A 851 8.93 23.95 10.17
C VAL A 851 9.72 24.00 11.48
N LEU A 852 11.04 24.17 11.39
CA LEU A 852 11.95 24.30 12.54
C LEU A 852 12.38 25.76 12.73
N SER A 853 12.50 26.18 13.99
CA SER A 853 13.12 27.46 14.35
C SER A 853 14.65 27.40 14.23
N ASP A 854 15.31 28.55 14.20
CA ASP A 854 16.78 28.62 14.21
C ASP A 854 17.42 27.93 15.43
N PRO A 855 16.96 28.17 16.68
CA PRO A 855 17.49 27.46 17.85
C PRO A 855 17.28 25.95 17.80
N GLN A 856 16.17 25.47 17.21
CA GLN A 856 15.93 24.03 17.02
C GLN A 856 16.89 23.42 16.00
N ILE A 857 17.18 24.13 14.91
CA ILE A 857 18.17 23.72 13.91
C ILE A 857 19.57 23.70 14.54
N ASP A 858 19.92 24.72 15.32
CA ASP A 858 21.21 24.77 16.03
C ASP A 858 21.35 23.61 17.01
N SER A 859 20.29 23.26 17.74
CA SER A 859 20.23 22.11 18.64
C SER A 859 20.43 20.79 17.88
N LEU A 860 19.75 20.60 16.74
CA LEU A 860 19.96 19.43 15.87
C LEU A 860 21.40 19.32 15.39
N ILE A 861 22.01 20.42 14.97
CA ILE A 861 23.42 20.46 14.54
C ILE A 861 24.34 20.12 15.71
N LEU A 862 24.08 20.62 16.91
CA LEU A 862 24.82 20.24 18.11
C LEU A 862 24.70 18.74 18.39
N TYR A 863 23.49 18.18 18.30
CA TYR A 863 23.31 16.74 18.43
C TYR A 863 24.11 15.95 17.40
N ILE A 864 24.04 16.30 16.11
CA ILE A 864 24.82 15.64 15.05
C ILE A 864 26.32 15.70 15.32
N LYS A 865 26.85 16.82 15.86
CA LYS A 865 28.26 16.95 16.25
C LYS A 865 28.67 15.95 17.35
N THR A 866 27.75 15.55 18.22
CA THR A 866 28.05 14.57 19.28
C THR A 866 28.17 13.13 18.74
N LEU A 867 27.64 12.86 17.55
CA LEU A 867 27.61 11.54 16.93
C LEU A 867 28.92 11.27 16.19
N LYS A 868 29.97 10.87 16.91
CA LYS A 868 31.28 10.53 16.36
C LYS A 868 31.33 9.13 15.75
#